data_AF-A0AAW0RY00-F1
#
_entry.id   AF-A0AAW0RY00-F1
#
_cell.length_a   1.000
_cell.length_b   1.000
_cell.length_c   1.000
_cell.angle_alpha   90.00
_cell.angle_beta   90.00
_cell.angle_gamma   90.00
#
_symmetry.space_group_name_H-M   'P 1'
#
loop_
_entity.id
_entity.type
_entity.pdbx_description
1 polymer ?
#
loop_
_entity_poly.entity_id
_entity_poly.type
_entity_poly.pdbx_seq_one_letter_code
_entity_poly.pdbx_strand_id
1 'polypeptide(L)'
;MPEPVYNAVCGPTVPGSKRPSKGSDLSKLNPCPLKACCNVWGQCGLSDDFCVESKSESGAPGTSGVKNGCVSNCGRDIIKGAAPATKINIAYFEAWNKQRSCLTMDVTDIDINKYSHIHFAFAEVTRDFSVDISKVQEQFDKFKRMSGIKRIISFGGWDFSALPETYNILREAVQPENRDRFKNNIVSFVNEHGLDGVDLDWEYPGAPDIPDIPSDDPHNGINYYKLLTMVKSELGSSKSVSFAAPSSYWYLKAYPIQLMAKSLDYLVYMTYDLHGQWDYGNKWTSPGCPTGNCLRSHVNVTETIDALSMITKAGAPSGKVVVGVASYGRSFKMAAAGCEGPQCLFTGSARQSNAAKGRCTDTAGYISNAEISEIISSGRATRQWKEVGSNMLVYDDTEWVSYMDDNMKTLRSKFYDMYNFAGTTDWAVDLQRFVDGSDGDDDSYDGYDDEDVDINGFPDCVRSFDSLDSLESHLDSLDPRCLEQYLINVEVAIMQDAMVKYDDLIKNGAGFGTFDSKCPQIEFEVPMISGDPHLVVIPNSTFELTDADGFWKDIGEQYGIEESWIKWGRRHMRSNNGCQYGNIPILECIKTHDDWWEKYPNVDDDEITVYNPKKIISDSYEQTRDMLERFVIMRDLIDYDLVPWSDAVDSVSVPALSVRTAVDNMEAIVKRAKEIEKSDKIEFILNMVMGVLFMVPFVGQAAEVAGMIAVRTILRLIDEAGQAGMAIFDIVQHPDSAFMTIFTTLVGSDLARSTFKDAAAARREMSRGELNTLGPIKKDLERISGVRGGICKI
;
A
#
# COMPACT_ATOMS: atom_id res chain seq x y z
N MET A 1 34.09 -6.79 14.17
CA MET A 1 34.72 -6.14 13.00
C MET A 1 35.27 -7.25 12.14
N PRO A 2 34.76 -7.41 10.91
CA PRO A 2 35.38 -8.25 9.89
C PRO A 2 36.72 -7.63 9.41
N GLU A 3 37.47 -8.38 8.62
CA GLU A 3 38.65 -7.85 7.92
C GLU A 3 38.25 -6.79 6.88
N PRO A 4 39.08 -5.76 6.64
CA PRO A 4 38.78 -4.75 5.64
C PRO A 4 38.77 -5.29 4.20
N VAL A 5 37.83 -4.81 3.39
CA VAL A 5 37.78 -5.06 1.94
C VAL A 5 38.30 -3.80 1.24
N TYR A 6 39.31 -3.94 0.37
CA TYR A 6 40.12 -2.82 -0.10
C TYR A 6 39.34 -1.70 -0.82
N ASN A 7 38.22 -2.04 -1.46
CA ASN A 7 37.33 -1.14 -2.19
C ASN A 7 35.94 -1.00 -1.55
N ALA A 8 35.75 -1.42 -0.29
CA ALA A 8 34.48 -1.22 0.39
C ALA A 8 34.20 0.27 0.66
N VAL A 9 33.02 0.72 0.25
CA VAL A 9 32.49 2.07 0.44
C VAL A 9 31.43 2.14 1.54
N CYS A 10 30.88 0.99 1.96
CA CYS A 10 29.88 0.91 3.03
C CYS A 10 30.11 -0.26 4.00
N GLY A 11 29.44 -0.21 5.15
CA GLY A 11 29.43 -1.29 6.13
C GLY A 11 30.69 -1.38 7.00
N PRO A 12 30.80 -2.45 7.81
CA PRO A 12 31.90 -2.61 8.76
C PRO A 12 33.24 -3.04 8.15
N THR A 13 33.29 -3.32 6.84
CA THR A 13 34.48 -3.72 6.06
C THR A 13 35.23 -2.55 5.41
N VAL A 14 34.71 -1.31 5.50
CA VAL A 14 35.38 -0.12 4.93
C VAL A 14 36.78 0.06 5.55
N PRO A 15 37.85 0.23 4.75
CA PRO A 15 39.21 0.45 5.24
C PRO A 15 39.29 1.60 6.25
N GLY A 16 39.96 1.36 7.38
CA GLY A 16 40.10 2.36 8.45
C GLY A 16 38.92 2.46 9.43
N SER A 17 37.86 1.65 9.26
CA SER A 17 36.72 1.61 10.19
C SER A 17 37.15 1.35 11.64
N LYS A 18 36.84 2.30 12.53
CA LYS A 18 37.13 2.17 13.97
C LYS A 18 36.12 1.21 14.60
N ARG A 19 36.60 0.26 15.41
CA ARG A 19 35.74 -0.64 16.19
C ARG A 19 34.88 0.20 17.15
N PRO A 20 33.54 0.13 17.09
CA PRO A 20 32.66 0.84 18.00
C PRO A 20 32.64 0.20 19.39
N SER A 21 31.93 0.80 20.34
CA SER A 21 31.73 0.25 21.68
C SER A 21 31.12 -1.17 21.66
N LYS A 22 31.42 -1.96 22.69
CA LYS A 22 30.84 -3.31 22.83
C LYS A 22 29.31 -3.21 22.90
N GLY A 23 28.62 -4.01 22.08
CA GLY A 23 27.16 -3.99 21.95
C GLY A 23 26.62 -3.05 20.87
N SER A 24 27.47 -2.28 20.19
CA SER A 24 27.04 -1.48 19.04
C SER A 24 26.68 -2.35 17.84
N ASP A 25 25.57 -2.02 17.19
CA ASP A 25 25.10 -2.59 15.94
C ASP A 25 26.04 -2.20 14.78
N LEU A 26 26.71 -3.21 14.20
CA LEU A 26 27.70 -3.00 13.14
C LEU A 26 27.08 -2.68 11.77
N SER A 27 25.78 -2.96 11.57
CA SER A 27 25.08 -2.62 10.32
C SER A 27 25.00 -1.10 10.10
N LYS A 28 25.05 -0.31 11.18
CA LYS A 28 24.96 1.15 11.17
C LYS A 28 26.29 1.86 10.88
N LEU A 29 27.39 1.12 10.69
CA LEU A 29 28.69 1.68 10.32
C LEU A 29 28.74 1.97 8.82
N ASN A 30 29.22 3.17 8.47
CA ASN A 30 29.44 3.62 7.09
C ASN A 30 28.22 3.33 6.18
N PRO A 31 27.06 3.95 6.44
CA PRO A 31 25.86 3.72 5.63
C PRO A 31 26.06 4.21 4.19
N CYS A 32 25.44 3.52 3.24
CA CYS A 32 25.38 4.00 1.86
C CYS A 32 24.67 5.36 1.77
N PRO A 33 25.04 6.19 0.76
CA PRO A 33 24.20 7.30 0.32
C PRO A 33 22.75 6.85 0.12
N LEU A 34 21.79 7.74 0.41
CA LEU A 34 20.35 7.48 0.33
C LEU A 34 19.85 6.29 1.18
N LYS A 35 20.68 5.75 2.08
CA LYS A 35 20.43 4.47 2.78
C LYS A 35 20.11 3.31 1.81
N ALA A 36 20.74 3.30 0.63
CA ALA A 36 20.77 2.13 -0.24
C ALA A 36 21.32 0.89 0.50
N CYS A 37 21.05 -0.29 -0.06
CA CYS A 37 21.51 -1.55 0.53
C CYS A 37 23.03 -1.65 0.44
N CYS A 38 23.67 -2.01 1.55
CA CYS A 38 25.09 -2.35 1.58
C CYS A 38 25.24 -3.87 1.50
N ASN A 39 26.03 -4.38 0.57
CA ASN A 39 26.27 -5.82 0.42
C ASN A 39 27.50 -6.32 1.18
N VAL A 40 27.69 -7.64 1.29
CA VAL A 40 28.86 -8.23 1.98
C VAL A 40 30.23 -7.80 1.42
N TRP A 41 30.29 -7.31 0.17
CA TRP A 41 31.49 -6.76 -0.46
C TRP A 41 31.71 -5.27 -0.16
N GLY A 42 30.87 -4.68 0.72
CA GLY A 42 30.90 -3.28 1.08
C GLY A 42 30.53 -2.34 -0.06
N GLN A 43 29.71 -2.78 -1.01
CA GLN A 43 29.24 -1.99 -2.14
C GLN A 43 27.77 -1.58 -1.94
N CYS A 44 27.39 -0.43 -2.51
CA CYS A 44 26.05 0.14 -2.42
C CYS A 44 25.24 -0.10 -3.69
N GLY A 45 23.97 -0.48 -3.55
CA GLY A 45 23.04 -0.65 -4.66
C GLY A 45 21.61 -0.94 -4.23
N LEU A 46 20.74 -1.22 -5.21
CA LEU A 46 19.30 -1.41 -5.02
C LEU A 46 18.76 -2.75 -5.57
N SER A 47 19.55 -3.46 -6.38
CA SER A 47 19.17 -4.77 -6.92
C SER A 47 19.45 -5.91 -5.93
N ASP A 48 19.09 -7.14 -6.30
CA ASP A 48 19.23 -8.32 -5.45
C ASP A 48 20.69 -8.68 -5.12
N ASP A 49 21.65 -8.26 -5.96
CA ASP A 49 23.10 -8.32 -5.66
C ASP A 49 23.53 -7.43 -4.47
N PHE A 50 22.59 -6.63 -3.94
CA PHE A 50 22.80 -5.73 -2.81
C PHE A 50 21.78 -5.88 -1.68
N CYS A 51 20.51 -6.11 -2.00
CA CYS A 51 19.41 -6.01 -1.04
C CYS A 51 18.92 -7.34 -0.46
N VAL A 52 19.39 -8.50 -0.95
CA VAL A 52 18.91 -9.82 -0.49
C VAL A 52 19.11 -10.00 1.01
N GLU A 53 18.00 -10.14 1.73
CA GLU A 53 18.01 -10.40 3.16
C GLU A 53 18.46 -11.84 3.44
N SER A 54 19.50 -11.99 4.26
CA SER A 54 19.85 -13.28 4.84
C SER A 54 20.57 -13.07 6.16
N LYS A 55 20.22 -13.85 7.19
CA LYS A 55 20.93 -13.86 8.47
C LYS A 55 22.12 -14.81 8.33
N SER A 56 23.28 -14.44 8.86
CA SER A 56 24.40 -15.38 8.98
C SER A 56 24.11 -16.45 10.03
N GLU A 57 24.76 -17.61 9.93
CA GLU A 57 24.65 -18.69 10.93
C GLU A 57 25.00 -18.24 12.36
N SER A 58 25.83 -17.20 12.50
CA SER A 58 26.19 -16.61 13.80
C SER A 58 25.21 -15.53 14.30
N GLY A 59 24.23 -15.12 13.49
CA GLY A 59 23.30 -14.03 13.80
C GLY A 59 23.95 -12.66 13.99
N ALA A 60 25.22 -12.49 13.64
CA ALA A 60 25.99 -11.28 13.94
C ALA A 60 25.52 -10.08 13.06
N PRO A 61 25.15 -8.92 13.65
CA PRO A 61 24.77 -7.74 12.88
C PRO A 61 25.88 -7.29 11.91
N GLY A 62 25.50 -6.83 10.71
CA GLY A 62 26.46 -6.44 9.68
C GLY A 62 27.14 -7.62 8.96
N THR A 63 26.52 -8.81 8.97
CA THR A 63 26.95 -9.99 8.19
C THR A 63 25.74 -10.66 7.55
N SER A 64 25.92 -11.34 6.42
CA SER A 64 24.87 -12.08 5.71
C SER A 64 25.22 -13.57 5.56
N GLY A 65 24.20 -14.41 5.36
CA GLY A 65 24.36 -15.84 5.12
C GLY A 65 24.68 -16.23 3.68
N VAL A 66 24.45 -15.34 2.70
CA VAL A 66 24.70 -15.61 1.27
C VAL A 66 25.80 -14.72 0.66
N LYS A 67 26.42 -15.23 -0.41
CA LYS A 67 27.63 -14.65 -1.03
C LYS A 67 27.48 -13.23 -1.58
N ASN A 68 26.26 -12.81 -1.94
CA ASN A 68 25.93 -11.45 -2.39
C ASN A 68 24.91 -10.76 -1.47
N GLY A 69 24.66 -11.31 -0.27
CA GLY A 69 23.59 -10.81 0.58
C GLY A 69 23.90 -9.46 1.23
N CYS A 70 22.86 -8.87 1.80
CA CYS A 70 22.88 -7.56 2.42
C CYS A 70 23.44 -7.59 3.85
N VAL A 71 24.14 -6.52 4.25
CA VAL A 71 24.64 -6.27 5.61
C VAL A 71 24.01 -5.05 6.29
N SER A 72 23.40 -4.11 5.53
CA SER A 72 22.61 -3.00 6.08
C SER A 72 21.62 -2.36 5.09
N ASN A 73 20.52 -1.82 5.63
CA ASN A 73 19.39 -1.22 4.88
C ASN A 73 18.71 -2.17 3.87
N CYS A 74 18.60 -3.45 4.23
CA CYS A 74 18.20 -4.55 3.36
C CYS A 74 16.72 -4.52 2.92
N GLY A 75 16.34 -5.45 2.04
CA GLY A 75 15.03 -5.48 1.40
C GLY A 75 14.85 -4.40 0.33
N ARG A 76 13.72 -4.42 -0.38
CA ARG A 76 13.36 -3.43 -1.42
C ARG A 76 11.98 -2.80 -1.18
N ASP A 77 11.48 -2.92 0.05
CA ASP A 77 10.16 -2.43 0.40
C ASP A 77 10.13 -0.89 0.46
N ILE A 78 8.99 -0.32 0.06
CA ILE A 78 8.69 1.12 0.19
C ILE A 78 8.30 1.39 1.65
N ILE A 79 8.85 2.43 2.27
CA ILE A 79 8.48 2.83 3.63
C ILE A 79 7.29 3.79 3.56
N LYS A 80 6.07 3.32 3.90
CA LYS A 80 4.89 4.17 3.99
C LYS A 80 5.02 5.20 5.11
N GLY A 81 4.78 6.46 4.79
CA GLY A 81 4.62 7.56 5.74
C GLY A 81 3.17 7.75 6.17
N ALA A 82 2.91 8.80 6.93
CA ALA A 82 1.54 9.24 7.20
C ALA A 82 0.82 9.67 5.90
N ALA A 83 -0.49 9.47 5.84
CA ALA A 83 -1.33 9.90 4.72
C ALA A 83 -1.21 11.42 4.49
N PRO A 84 -1.13 11.89 3.23
CA PRO A 84 -1.14 13.32 2.94
C PRO A 84 -2.51 13.91 3.31
N ALA A 85 -2.52 15.12 3.87
CA ALA A 85 -3.77 15.80 4.25
C ALA A 85 -4.64 16.16 3.03
N THR A 86 -4.02 16.33 1.86
CA THR A 86 -4.65 16.60 0.56
C THR A 86 -3.77 16.00 -0.53
N LYS A 87 -4.37 15.35 -1.54
CA LYS A 87 -3.61 14.85 -2.70
C LYS A 87 -3.11 15.99 -3.59
N ILE A 88 -1.92 15.79 -4.16
CA ILE A 88 -1.23 16.72 -5.05
C ILE A 88 -1.22 16.08 -6.45
N ASN A 89 -2.05 16.61 -7.35
CA ASN A 89 -2.06 16.25 -8.76
C ASN A 89 -1.48 17.43 -9.54
N ILE A 90 -0.36 17.23 -10.23
CA ILE A 90 0.38 18.30 -10.91
C ILE A 90 0.29 18.12 -12.42
N ALA A 91 -0.05 19.19 -13.12
CA ALA A 91 0.19 19.34 -14.54
C ALA A 91 1.48 20.12 -14.74
N TYR A 92 2.56 19.49 -15.23
CA TYR A 92 3.62 20.28 -15.89
C TYR A 92 3.10 20.72 -17.24
N PHE A 93 3.24 22.01 -17.52
CA PHE A 93 2.87 22.65 -18.78
C PHE A 93 4.13 23.15 -19.47
N GLU A 94 4.47 22.59 -20.63
CA GLU A 94 5.59 23.06 -21.44
C GLU A 94 5.21 24.40 -22.08
N ALA A 95 5.62 25.50 -21.47
CA ALA A 95 5.32 26.86 -21.94
C ALA A 95 5.94 27.18 -23.31
N TRP A 96 6.90 26.37 -23.77
CA TRP A 96 7.46 26.40 -25.12
C TRP A 96 6.66 25.58 -26.14
N ASN A 97 5.57 24.89 -25.78
CA ASN A 97 4.83 24.00 -26.68
C ASN A 97 4.37 24.66 -27.99
N LYS A 98 4.13 25.99 -27.98
CA LYS A 98 3.78 26.79 -29.16
C LYS A 98 4.91 26.88 -30.21
N GLN A 99 6.09 26.33 -29.94
CA GLN A 99 7.17 26.13 -30.91
C GLN A 99 7.00 24.85 -31.74
N ARG A 100 6.14 23.91 -31.30
CA ARG A 100 5.78 22.70 -32.06
C ARG A 100 4.90 23.06 -33.26
N SER A 101 5.01 22.27 -34.33
CA SER A 101 4.27 22.46 -35.59
C SER A 101 2.76 22.20 -35.45
N CYS A 102 2.38 21.38 -34.48
CA CYS A 102 1.03 20.96 -34.12
C CYS A 102 1.04 20.47 -32.66
N LEU A 103 -0.10 19.97 -32.14
CA LEU A 103 -0.24 19.55 -30.74
C LEU A 103 0.16 20.68 -29.77
N THR A 104 -0.48 21.84 -29.91
CA THR A 104 -0.20 22.99 -29.02
C THR A 104 -1.36 23.22 -28.05
N MET A 105 -1.04 23.62 -26.82
CA MET A 105 -2.02 23.84 -25.74
C MET A 105 -1.86 25.26 -25.20
N ASP A 106 -2.96 25.97 -24.97
CA ASP A 106 -2.93 27.16 -24.11
C ASP A 106 -3.01 26.75 -22.65
N VAL A 107 -2.32 27.46 -21.75
CA VAL A 107 -2.37 27.16 -20.31
C VAL A 107 -3.79 27.26 -19.74
N THR A 108 -4.70 28.00 -20.40
CA THR A 108 -6.12 28.06 -20.00
C THR A 108 -6.94 26.83 -20.40
N ASP A 109 -6.42 25.94 -21.23
CA ASP A 109 -7.11 24.72 -21.69
C ASP A 109 -6.94 23.55 -20.72
N ILE A 110 -6.10 23.70 -19.69
CA ILE A 110 -5.85 22.71 -18.63
C ILE A 110 -7.11 22.57 -17.76
N ASP A 111 -7.60 21.33 -17.61
CA ASP A 111 -8.73 21.01 -16.74
C ASP A 111 -8.37 21.12 -15.26
N ILE A 112 -8.65 22.29 -14.68
CA ILE A 112 -8.41 22.61 -13.27
C ILE A 112 -9.22 21.77 -12.28
N ASN A 113 -10.11 20.88 -12.73
CA ASN A 113 -10.80 19.93 -11.84
C ASN A 113 -10.02 18.62 -11.65
N LYS A 114 -9.10 18.28 -12.58
CA LYS A 114 -8.23 17.09 -12.47
C LYS A 114 -6.96 17.36 -11.66
N TYR A 115 -6.44 18.58 -11.78
CA TYR A 115 -5.18 19.01 -11.17
C TYR A 115 -5.41 19.91 -9.96
N SER A 116 -4.53 19.82 -8.96
CA SER A 116 -4.48 20.80 -7.86
C SER A 116 -3.38 21.85 -8.05
N HIS A 117 -2.37 21.54 -8.87
CA HIS A 117 -1.26 22.43 -9.20
C HIS A 117 -0.98 22.44 -10.72
N ILE A 118 -0.59 23.60 -11.25
CA ILE A 118 0.09 23.73 -12.54
C ILE A 118 1.52 24.18 -12.27
N HIS A 119 2.48 23.40 -12.74
CA HIS A 119 3.90 23.75 -12.81
C HIS A 119 4.19 24.32 -14.19
N PHE A 120 4.41 25.63 -14.26
CA PHE A 120 4.69 26.35 -15.51
C PHE A 120 6.17 26.17 -15.86
N ALA A 121 6.47 25.27 -16.79
CA ALA A 121 7.82 24.90 -17.21
C ALA A 121 8.18 25.64 -18.50
N PHE A 122 9.23 26.46 -18.58
CA PHE A 122 10.07 26.98 -17.51
C PHE A 122 10.21 28.50 -17.66
N ALA A 123 10.42 29.17 -16.54
CA ALA A 123 11.14 30.44 -16.54
C ALA A 123 12.64 30.17 -16.69
N GLU A 124 13.33 31.00 -17.46
CA GLU A 124 14.78 30.93 -17.60
C GLU A 124 15.48 31.76 -16.51
N VAL A 125 16.76 31.45 -16.27
CA VAL A 125 17.63 32.19 -15.36
C VAL A 125 18.76 32.81 -16.16
N THR A 126 18.94 34.13 -16.08
CA THR A 126 20.04 34.81 -16.75
C THR A 126 21.38 34.51 -16.07
N ARG A 127 22.50 34.81 -16.75
CA ARG A 127 23.85 34.72 -16.16
C ARG A 127 24.09 35.64 -14.94
N ASP A 128 23.20 36.60 -14.70
CA ASP A 128 23.21 37.44 -13.51
C ASP A 128 22.13 37.05 -12.49
N PHE A 129 21.60 35.83 -12.63
CA PHE A 129 20.63 35.15 -11.79
C PHE A 129 19.25 35.82 -11.73
N SER A 130 18.93 36.66 -12.72
CA SER A 130 17.61 37.28 -12.88
C SER A 130 16.64 36.30 -13.55
N VAL A 131 15.35 36.44 -13.28
CA VAL A 131 14.31 35.64 -13.93
C VAL A 131 13.99 36.23 -15.31
N ASP A 132 14.02 35.40 -16.35
CA ASP A 132 13.59 35.75 -17.69
C ASP A 132 12.38 34.91 -18.10
N ILE A 133 11.31 35.59 -18.49
CA ILE A 133 10.05 35.01 -18.96
C ILE A 133 9.72 35.44 -20.40
N SER A 134 10.60 36.22 -21.04
CA SER A 134 10.34 36.93 -22.31
C SER A 134 9.96 35.99 -23.46
N LYS A 135 10.56 34.79 -23.51
CA LYS A 135 10.27 33.74 -24.50
C LYS A 135 8.87 33.13 -24.39
N VAL A 136 8.25 33.20 -23.20
CA VAL A 136 6.98 32.54 -22.85
C VAL A 136 5.96 33.51 -22.23
N GLN A 137 6.17 34.81 -22.41
CA GLN A 137 5.45 35.92 -21.78
C GLN A 137 3.93 35.82 -21.95
N GLU A 138 3.44 35.45 -23.14
CA GLU A 138 2.00 35.36 -23.43
C GLU A 138 1.30 34.30 -22.56
N GLN A 139 1.89 33.09 -22.49
CA GLN A 139 1.36 32.00 -21.68
C GLN A 139 1.50 32.32 -20.19
N PHE A 140 2.62 32.92 -19.77
CA PHE A 140 2.80 33.34 -18.37
C PHE A 140 1.77 34.39 -17.93
N ASP A 141 1.44 35.34 -18.81
CA ASP A 141 0.40 36.34 -18.55
C ASP A 141 -0.99 35.73 -18.39
N LYS A 142 -1.30 34.66 -19.13
CA LYS A 142 -2.56 33.89 -18.95
C LYS A 142 -2.53 33.10 -17.64
N PHE A 143 -1.47 32.32 -17.43
CA PHE A 143 -1.22 31.50 -16.24
C PHE A 143 -1.40 32.28 -14.93
N LYS A 144 -0.75 33.44 -14.79
CA LYS A 144 -0.82 34.23 -13.55
C LYS A 144 -2.21 34.79 -13.24
N ARG A 145 -3.13 34.83 -14.22
CA ARG A 145 -4.54 35.25 -14.05
C ARG A 145 -5.49 34.09 -13.72
N MET A 146 -5.05 32.83 -13.76
CA MET A 146 -5.89 31.68 -13.43
C MET A 146 -6.28 31.67 -11.95
N SER A 147 -7.41 31.03 -11.64
CA SER A 147 -7.97 30.93 -10.29
C SER A 147 -8.59 29.56 -10.07
N GLY A 148 -8.61 29.07 -8.82
CA GLY A 148 -9.06 27.70 -8.50
C GLY A 148 -7.95 26.65 -8.55
N ILE A 149 -6.76 27.01 -9.00
CA ILE A 149 -5.60 26.14 -9.19
C ILE A 149 -4.35 26.76 -8.55
N LYS A 150 -3.42 25.94 -8.03
CA LYS A 150 -2.13 26.43 -7.51
C LYS A 150 -1.17 26.73 -8.67
N ARG A 151 -0.74 27.99 -8.78
CA ARG A 151 0.16 28.47 -9.85
C ARG A 151 1.61 28.44 -9.36
N ILE A 152 2.36 27.41 -9.77
CA ILE A 152 3.78 27.21 -9.43
C ILE A 152 4.64 27.55 -10.64
N ILE A 153 5.66 28.40 -10.47
CA ILE A 153 6.65 28.63 -11.54
C ILE A 153 7.80 27.63 -11.41
N SER A 154 8.13 26.93 -12.50
CA SER A 154 9.29 26.03 -12.55
C SER A 154 10.48 26.71 -13.22
N PHE A 155 11.69 26.38 -12.77
CA PHE A 155 12.96 26.82 -13.35
C PHE A 155 13.87 25.63 -13.60
N GLY A 156 14.63 25.64 -14.70
CA GLY A 156 15.59 24.58 -15.03
C GLY A 156 15.10 23.67 -16.15
N GLY A 157 14.98 22.37 -15.86
CA GLY A 157 14.78 21.31 -16.84
C GLY A 157 16.08 20.88 -17.54
N TRP A 158 16.00 19.79 -18.28
CA TRP A 158 17.12 19.12 -18.95
C TRP A 158 17.95 20.08 -19.79
N ASP A 159 17.37 20.72 -20.81
CA ASP A 159 18.10 21.58 -21.74
C ASP A 159 18.84 22.72 -21.03
N PHE A 160 18.19 23.38 -20.06
CA PHE A 160 18.82 24.46 -19.30
C PHE A 160 19.98 23.96 -18.43
N SER A 161 19.85 22.76 -17.87
CA SER A 161 20.80 22.19 -16.90
C SER A 161 21.97 21.42 -17.54
N ALA A 162 21.75 20.83 -18.72
CA ALA A 162 22.66 19.90 -19.38
C ALA A 162 23.38 20.45 -20.63
N LEU A 163 22.89 21.55 -21.25
CA LEU A 163 23.51 22.09 -22.47
C LEU A 163 24.74 22.99 -22.18
N PRO A 164 25.78 22.96 -23.05
CA PRO A 164 27.02 23.75 -22.87
C PRO A 164 26.84 25.26 -22.70
N GLU A 165 25.74 25.83 -23.20
CA GLU A 165 25.44 27.26 -23.16
C GLU A 165 25.00 27.78 -21.78
N THR A 166 24.40 26.90 -20.96
CA THR A 166 23.65 27.26 -19.73
C THR A 166 23.97 26.41 -18.49
N TYR A 167 24.58 25.22 -18.63
CA TYR A 167 24.82 24.28 -17.51
C TYR A 167 25.52 24.89 -16.27
N ASN A 168 26.32 25.95 -16.46
CA ASN A 168 27.06 26.60 -15.38
C ASN A 168 26.18 27.58 -14.57
N ILE A 169 25.05 28.03 -15.09
CA ILE A 169 24.25 29.10 -14.46
C ILE A 169 23.71 28.64 -13.10
N LEU A 170 23.06 27.48 -13.01
CA LEU A 170 22.58 26.96 -11.71
C LEU A 170 23.73 26.56 -10.78
N ARG A 171 24.81 25.98 -11.33
CA ARG A 171 26.04 25.64 -10.58
C ARG A 171 26.64 26.86 -9.90
N GLU A 172 26.69 28.01 -10.57
CA GLU A 172 27.17 29.28 -10.02
C GLU A 172 26.13 29.92 -9.09
N ALA A 173 24.85 29.88 -9.43
CA ALA A 173 23.77 30.51 -8.67
C ALA A 173 23.59 29.91 -7.27
N VAL A 174 23.85 28.60 -7.09
CA VAL A 174 23.79 27.96 -5.77
C VAL A 174 24.99 28.26 -4.88
N GLN A 175 26.10 28.82 -5.37
CA GLN A 175 27.31 29.05 -4.56
C GLN A 175 27.09 30.07 -3.43
N PRO A 176 27.77 29.95 -2.28
CA PRO A 176 27.57 30.83 -1.12
C PRO A 176 27.59 32.33 -1.43
N GLU A 177 28.45 32.78 -2.33
CA GLU A 177 28.60 34.17 -2.78
C GLU A 177 27.45 34.69 -3.66
N ASN A 178 26.72 33.80 -4.34
CA ASN A 178 25.67 34.14 -5.30
C ASN A 178 24.25 33.83 -4.79
N ARG A 179 24.14 32.88 -3.86
CA ARG A 179 22.87 32.28 -3.41
C ARG A 179 21.86 33.30 -2.91
N ASP A 180 22.29 34.30 -2.14
CA ASP A 180 21.39 35.35 -1.65
C ASP A 180 20.78 36.18 -2.78
N ARG A 181 21.55 36.48 -3.84
CA ARG A 181 21.07 37.19 -5.02
C ARG A 181 20.01 36.37 -5.75
N PHE A 182 20.31 35.11 -6.07
CA PHE A 182 19.36 34.24 -6.78
C PHE A 182 18.10 33.99 -5.95
N LYS A 183 18.24 33.71 -4.65
CA LYS A 183 17.14 33.59 -3.69
C LYS A 183 16.24 34.82 -3.69
N ASN A 184 16.82 36.02 -3.60
CA ASN A 184 16.04 37.27 -3.62
C ASN A 184 15.32 37.48 -4.95
N ASN A 185 15.92 37.10 -6.08
CA ASN A 185 15.29 37.23 -7.39
C ASN A 185 14.08 36.27 -7.54
N ILE A 186 14.22 35.00 -7.15
CA ILE A 186 13.10 34.04 -7.11
C ILE A 186 11.97 34.56 -6.20
N VAL A 187 12.30 34.93 -4.96
CA VAL A 187 11.33 35.40 -3.96
C VAL A 187 10.61 36.66 -4.41
N SER A 188 11.30 37.59 -5.08
CA SER A 188 10.71 38.81 -5.62
C SER A 188 9.73 38.48 -6.74
N PHE A 189 10.14 37.67 -7.73
CA PHE A 189 9.31 37.28 -8.87
C PHE A 189 8.03 36.56 -8.45
N VAL A 190 8.13 35.59 -7.53
CA VAL A 190 6.99 34.83 -6.98
C VAL A 190 5.99 35.75 -6.28
N ASN A 191 6.48 36.73 -5.51
CA ASN A 191 5.61 37.67 -4.79
C ASN A 191 5.03 38.77 -5.71
N GLU A 192 5.82 39.31 -6.64
CA GLU A 192 5.39 40.35 -7.59
C GLU A 192 4.25 39.87 -8.49
N HIS A 193 4.31 38.62 -8.94
CA HIS A 193 3.28 38.02 -9.80
C HIS A 193 2.20 37.26 -9.03
N GLY A 194 2.22 37.31 -7.69
CA GLY A 194 1.20 36.72 -6.83
C GLY A 194 1.04 35.20 -7.03
N LEU A 195 2.14 34.49 -7.27
CA LEU A 195 2.17 33.05 -7.53
C LEU A 195 2.04 32.26 -6.22
N ASP A 196 1.62 31.01 -6.32
CA ASP A 196 1.38 30.12 -5.18
C ASP A 196 2.63 29.35 -4.73
N GLY A 197 3.71 29.38 -5.50
CA GLY A 197 4.97 28.73 -5.13
C GLY A 197 5.99 28.72 -6.26
N VAL A 198 7.08 28.00 -6.01
CA VAL A 198 8.18 27.78 -6.96
C VAL A 198 8.64 26.32 -6.91
N ASP A 199 8.97 25.82 -8.09
CA ASP A 199 9.60 24.52 -8.29
C ASP A 199 10.95 24.74 -8.96
N LEU A 200 11.95 23.95 -8.58
CA LEU A 200 13.30 24.06 -9.14
C LEU A 200 13.74 22.68 -9.63
N ASP A 201 13.99 22.59 -10.92
CA ASP A 201 14.26 21.36 -11.64
C ASP A 201 15.69 21.43 -12.17
N TRP A 202 16.66 21.27 -11.28
CA TRP A 202 18.07 21.26 -11.68
C TRP A 202 18.49 19.83 -12.01
N GLU A 203 18.86 19.60 -13.28
CA GLU A 203 19.26 18.28 -13.79
C GLU A 203 20.78 18.16 -14.10
N TYR A 204 21.64 17.66 -13.21
CA TYR A 204 21.45 17.40 -11.78
C TYR A 204 22.64 17.95 -10.95
N PRO A 205 22.43 18.46 -9.72
CA PRO A 205 23.50 18.80 -8.79
C PRO A 205 24.41 17.61 -8.51
N GLY A 206 25.72 17.79 -8.68
CA GLY A 206 26.71 16.72 -8.48
C GLY A 206 26.68 15.62 -9.56
N ALA A 207 26.04 15.85 -10.71
CA ALA A 207 26.03 14.90 -11.82
C ALA A 207 27.47 14.63 -12.34
N PRO A 208 27.92 13.37 -12.39
CA PRO A 208 29.32 13.08 -12.66
C PRO A 208 29.69 13.08 -14.15
N ASP A 209 28.73 12.80 -15.04
CA ASP A 209 29.00 12.24 -16.38
C ASP A 209 28.05 12.72 -17.50
N ILE A 210 27.33 13.84 -17.30
CA ILE A 210 26.51 14.43 -18.38
C ILE A 210 27.41 14.74 -19.60
N PRO A 211 27.05 14.28 -20.82
CA PRO A 211 27.85 14.50 -22.02
C PRO A 211 28.15 15.98 -22.30
N ASP A 212 29.33 16.22 -22.89
CA ASP A 212 29.78 17.52 -23.44
C ASP A 212 29.93 18.69 -22.44
N ILE A 213 29.60 18.48 -21.16
CA ILE A 213 29.84 19.41 -20.05
C ILE A 213 30.75 18.77 -18.97
N PRO A 214 31.46 19.56 -18.14
CA PRO A 214 32.27 19.01 -17.07
C PRO A 214 31.43 18.40 -15.93
N SER A 215 31.99 17.38 -15.28
CA SER A 215 31.52 16.81 -14.01
C SER A 215 31.20 17.90 -12.99
N ASP A 216 30.09 17.80 -12.24
CA ASP A 216 29.74 18.78 -11.22
C ASP A 216 30.31 18.43 -9.83
N ASP A 217 30.49 19.45 -8.97
CA ASP A 217 30.92 19.25 -7.59
C ASP A 217 29.80 18.56 -6.78
N PRO A 218 30.00 17.36 -6.19
CA PRO A 218 29.00 16.71 -5.34
C PRO A 218 28.54 17.57 -4.14
N HIS A 219 29.33 18.55 -3.70
CA HIS A 219 28.92 19.50 -2.66
C HIS A 219 27.74 20.40 -3.11
N ASN A 220 27.48 20.49 -4.41
CA ASN A 220 26.37 21.28 -4.92
C ASN A 220 24.98 20.78 -4.50
N GLY A 221 24.80 19.49 -4.21
CA GLY A 221 23.54 19.01 -3.61
C GLY A 221 23.23 19.64 -2.24
N ILE A 222 24.27 19.94 -1.45
CA ILE A 222 24.16 20.67 -0.17
C ILE A 222 23.95 22.17 -0.41
N ASN A 223 24.59 22.76 -1.42
CA ASN A 223 24.37 24.16 -1.80
C ASN A 223 22.95 24.40 -2.33
N TYR A 224 22.42 23.44 -3.08
CA TYR A 224 21.06 23.41 -3.61
C TYR A 224 20.01 23.34 -2.50
N TYR A 225 20.17 22.39 -1.55
CA TYR A 225 19.35 22.33 -0.35
C TYR A 225 19.33 23.65 0.43
N LYS A 226 20.49 24.32 0.59
CA LYS A 226 20.58 25.61 1.27
C LYS A 226 19.80 26.70 0.51
N LEU A 227 19.91 26.76 -0.82
CA LEU A 227 19.13 27.70 -1.64
C LEU A 227 17.62 27.48 -1.44
N LEU A 228 17.13 26.26 -1.65
CA LEU A 228 15.71 25.92 -1.54
C LEU A 228 15.15 26.24 -0.14
N THR A 229 15.92 25.93 0.91
CA THR A 229 15.52 26.22 2.30
C THR A 229 15.48 27.72 2.58
N MET A 230 16.40 28.52 2.01
CA MET A 230 16.35 29.98 2.12
C MET A 230 15.15 30.57 1.37
N VAL A 231 14.85 30.08 0.16
CA VAL A 231 13.65 30.47 -0.60
C VAL A 231 12.38 30.15 0.20
N LYS A 232 12.28 28.92 0.76
CA LYS A 232 11.13 28.52 1.58
C LYS A 232 10.98 29.37 2.85
N SER A 233 12.09 29.76 3.48
CA SER A 233 12.08 30.61 4.67
C SER A 233 11.52 32.01 4.40
N GLU A 234 11.76 32.60 3.22
CA GLU A 234 11.22 33.92 2.87
C GLU A 234 9.76 33.85 2.36
N LEU A 235 9.41 32.81 1.59
CA LEU A 235 8.04 32.62 1.07
C LEU A 235 7.05 32.17 2.14
N GLY A 236 7.54 31.56 3.22
CA GLY A 236 6.77 31.10 4.36
C GLY A 236 5.87 29.90 4.08
N SER A 237 4.87 29.68 4.93
CA SER A 237 3.91 28.57 4.81
C SER A 237 2.81 28.80 3.77
N SER A 238 2.61 30.04 3.31
CA SER A 238 1.53 30.40 2.37
C SER A 238 1.77 29.96 0.93
N LYS A 239 3.02 29.64 0.58
CA LYS A 239 3.45 29.26 -0.75
C LYS A 239 4.31 28.00 -0.71
N SER A 240 4.22 27.15 -1.74
CA SER A 240 5.04 25.95 -1.83
C SER A 240 6.44 26.23 -2.37
N VAL A 241 7.39 25.42 -1.93
CA VAL A 241 8.69 25.23 -2.57
C VAL A 241 8.88 23.73 -2.78
N SER A 242 9.05 23.33 -4.03
CA SER A 242 9.36 21.97 -4.44
C SER A 242 10.64 21.90 -5.26
N PHE A 243 11.03 20.68 -5.60
CA PHE A 243 12.07 20.40 -6.58
C PHE A 243 11.75 19.09 -7.29
N ALA A 244 12.18 18.96 -8.54
CA ALA A 244 12.19 17.68 -9.24
C ALA A 244 13.45 16.89 -8.88
N ALA A 245 13.32 15.57 -8.79
CA ALA A 245 14.36 14.66 -8.33
C ALA A 245 14.46 13.43 -9.26
N PRO A 246 15.69 13.03 -9.67
CA PRO A 246 15.88 11.88 -10.55
C PRO A 246 15.65 10.55 -9.82
N SER A 247 15.03 9.59 -10.51
CA SER A 247 14.83 8.22 -10.03
C SER A 247 16.12 7.37 -10.00
N SER A 248 17.17 7.79 -10.72
CA SER A 248 18.47 7.11 -10.73
C SER A 248 19.30 7.37 -9.46
N TYR A 249 19.74 6.30 -8.80
CA TYR A 249 20.67 6.35 -7.66
C TYR A 249 21.93 7.18 -7.95
N TRP A 250 22.46 7.12 -9.17
CA TRP A 250 23.72 7.77 -9.52
C TRP A 250 23.63 9.28 -9.56
N TYR A 251 22.47 9.84 -9.91
CA TYR A 251 22.20 11.28 -9.87
C TYR A 251 21.60 11.71 -8.53
N LEU A 252 20.72 10.90 -7.92
CA LEU A 252 20.06 11.24 -6.67
C LEU A 252 21.01 11.26 -5.45
N LYS A 253 22.09 10.48 -5.45
CA LYS A 253 22.99 10.31 -4.28
C LYS A 253 23.66 11.59 -3.77
N ALA A 254 23.73 12.66 -4.58
CA ALA A 254 24.26 13.96 -4.17
C ALA A 254 23.24 14.77 -3.36
N TYR A 255 21.95 14.47 -3.48
CA TYR A 255 20.86 15.20 -2.82
C TYR A 255 20.74 14.80 -1.35
N PRO A 256 20.74 15.75 -0.40
CA PRO A 256 20.46 15.48 1.01
C PRO A 256 18.95 15.29 1.26
N ILE A 257 18.35 14.26 0.66
CA ILE A 257 16.89 14.03 0.59
C ILE A 257 16.19 14.14 1.94
N GLN A 258 16.74 13.57 3.02
CA GLN A 258 16.15 13.69 4.35
C GLN A 258 16.04 15.14 4.85
N LEU A 259 17.00 16.01 4.49
CA LEU A 259 16.97 17.43 4.85
C LEU A 259 16.02 18.23 3.96
N MET A 260 16.02 17.93 2.66
CA MET A 260 15.11 18.53 1.67
C MET A 260 13.65 18.21 2.00
N ALA A 261 13.28 16.93 2.12
CA ALA A 261 11.91 16.51 2.44
C ALA A 261 11.43 17.00 3.82
N LYS A 262 12.35 17.23 4.78
CA LYS A 262 12.01 17.88 6.05
C LYS A 262 11.68 19.37 5.89
N SER A 263 12.37 20.08 4.99
CA SER A 263 12.37 21.55 4.92
C SER A 263 11.44 22.12 3.85
N LEU A 264 11.14 21.34 2.82
CA LEU A 264 10.33 21.72 1.64
C LEU A 264 8.93 21.09 1.71
N ASP A 265 7.99 21.53 0.88
CA ASP A 265 6.59 21.10 0.97
C ASP A 265 6.42 19.69 0.39
N TYR A 266 6.87 19.49 -0.84
CA TYR A 266 6.91 18.20 -1.54
C TYR A 266 8.12 18.15 -2.48
N LEU A 267 8.40 16.96 -3.03
CA LEU A 267 9.32 16.76 -4.14
C LEU A 267 8.59 16.04 -5.28
N VAL A 268 8.87 16.45 -6.51
CA VAL A 268 8.45 15.76 -7.73
C VAL A 268 9.49 14.69 -8.04
N TYR A 269 9.07 13.46 -8.25
CA TYR A 269 9.97 12.34 -8.45
C TYR A 269 9.83 11.75 -9.84
N MET A 270 10.89 11.91 -10.65
CA MET A 270 10.87 11.60 -12.08
C MET A 270 11.05 10.11 -12.32
N THR A 271 9.97 9.35 -12.10
CA THR A 271 9.85 7.90 -12.29
C THR A 271 9.43 7.55 -13.73
N TYR A 272 10.09 8.23 -14.67
CA TYR A 272 10.04 8.05 -16.12
C TYR A 272 11.46 8.27 -16.67
N ASP A 273 11.69 7.98 -17.94
CA ASP A 273 13.02 7.99 -18.57
C ASP A 273 14.05 7.07 -17.88
N LEU A 274 13.54 5.95 -17.35
CA LEU A 274 14.36 4.85 -16.82
C LEU A 274 15.23 4.22 -17.92
N HIS A 275 14.74 4.26 -19.16
CA HIS A 275 15.37 3.70 -20.36
C HIS A 275 15.17 4.60 -21.58
N GLY A 276 16.11 4.55 -22.51
CA GLY A 276 16.06 5.35 -23.72
C GLY A 276 17.26 5.13 -24.64
N GLN A 277 17.34 5.92 -25.71
CA GLN A 277 18.37 5.77 -26.75
C GLN A 277 19.81 5.84 -26.19
N TRP A 278 20.00 6.60 -25.10
CA TRP A 278 21.27 6.77 -24.39
C TRP A 278 21.83 5.47 -23.80
N ASP A 279 21.01 4.42 -23.64
CA ASP A 279 21.46 3.13 -23.11
C ASP A 279 22.39 2.38 -24.08
N TYR A 280 22.37 2.72 -25.37
CA TYR A 280 23.13 2.04 -26.42
C TYR A 280 24.64 1.98 -26.10
N GLY A 281 25.18 0.77 -26.03
CA GLY A 281 26.59 0.50 -25.72
C GLY A 281 26.94 0.47 -24.23
N ASN A 282 26.00 0.78 -23.33
CA ASN A 282 26.22 0.74 -21.90
C ASN A 282 25.70 -0.56 -21.27
N LYS A 283 26.60 -1.50 -20.95
CA LYS A 283 26.26 -2.78 -20.32
C LYS A 283 25.70 -2.70 -18.89
N TRP A 284 25.64 -1.51 -18.30
CA TRP A 284 25.24 -1.29 -16.90
C TRP A 284 23.84 -0.70 -16.75
N THR A 285 23.18 -0.31 -17.84
CA THR A 285 21.83 0.28 -17.81
C THR A 285 20.76 -0.77 -17.56
N SER A 286 20.97 -2.00 -18.05
CA SER A 286 19.98 -3.07 -17.98
C SER A 286 20.62 -4.41 -17.64
N PRO A 287 20.19 -5.10 -16.57
CA PRO A 287 20.53 -6.50 -16.33
C PRO A 287 20.23 -7.36 -17.56
N GLY A 288 21.16 -8.28 -17.86
CA GLY A 288 21.01 -9.18 -19.02
C GLY A 288 21.17 -8.52 -20.40
N CYS A 289 21.52 -7.22 -20.50
CA CYS A 289 21.74 -6.55 -21.79
C CYS A 289 23.20 -6.08 -21.97
N PRO A 290 24.15 -6.95 -22.39
CA PRO A 290 25.57 -6.61 -22.47
C PRO A 290 25.93 -5.48 -23.45
N THR A 291 25.04 -5.21 -24.42
CA THR A 291 25.19 -4.17 -25.45
C THR A 291 24.39 -2.91 -25.14
N GLY A 292 23.61 -2.88 -24.05
CA GLY A 292 22.80 -1.73 -23.62
C GLY A 292 21.63 -1.35 -24.55
N ASN A 293 21.52 -1.94 -25.74
CA ASN A 293 20.53 -1.58 -26.74
C ASN A 293 19.31 -2.52 -26.81
N CYS A 294 18.85 -3.06 -25.68
CA CYS A 294 17.68 -3.93 -25.62
C CYS A 294 16.40 -3.10 -25.50
N LEU A 295 15.29 -3.56 -26.07
CA LEU A 295 13.98 -2.92 -25.91
C LEU A 295 13.57 -2.95 -24.43
N ARG A 296 13.36 -1.78 -23.84
CA ARG A 296 13.12 -1.59 -22.40
C ARG A 296 12.12 -0.46 -22.18
N SER A 297 11.26 -0.63 -21.17
CA SER A 297 10.25 0.37 -20.83
C SER A 297 10.85 1.56 -20.09
N HIS A 298 10.70 2.76 -20.61
CA HIS A 298 11.15 3.98 -19.90
C HIS A 298 10.34 4.28 -18.62
N VAL A 299 9.25 3.55 -18.40
CA VAL A 299 8.31 3.71 -17.28
C VAL A 299 8.19 2.43 -16.44
N ASN A 300 9.01 1.39 -16.65
CA ASN A 300 8.95 0.09 -15.97
C ASN A 300 8.51 0.17 -14.49
N VAL A 301 7.42 -0.50 -14.13
CA VAL A 301 6.84 -0.41 -12.77
C VAL A 301 7.74 -1.02 -11.69
N THR A 302 8.52 -2.06 -12.02
CA THR A 302 9.41 -2.69 -11.03
C THR A 302 10.55 -1.74 -10.65
N GLU A 303 11.15 -1.08 -11.64
CA GLU A 303 12.19 -0.07 -11.40
C GLU A 303 11.62 1.22 -10.79
N THR A 304 10.38 1.57 -11.13
CA THR A 304 9.62 2.63 -10.43
C THR A 304 9.49 2.31 -8.94
N ILE A 305 9.17 1.07 -8.57
CA ILE A 305 9.05 0.63 -7.17
C ILE A 305 10.40 0.66 -6.46
N ASP A 306 11.49 0.27 -7.13
CA ASP A 306 12.85 0.40 -6.57
C ASP A 306 13.23 1.87 -6.31
N ALA A 307 12.89 2.76 -7.23
CA ALA A 307 13.06 4.19 -7.05
C ALA A 307 12.23 4.70 -5.85
N LEU A 308 10.98 4.25 -5.70
CA LEU A 308 10.11 4.61 -4.57
C LEU A 308 10.61 4.04 -3.22
N SER A 309 11.21 2.85 -3.22
CA SER A 309 11.91 2.31 -2.06
C SER A 309 13.15 3.15 -1.73
N MET A 310 13.97 3.51 -2.71
CA MET A 310 15.15 4.36 -2.51
C MET A 310 14.81 5.72 -1.90
N ILE A 311 13.83 6.45 -2.45
CA ILE A 311 13.51 7.82 -1.96
C ILE A 311 12.93 7.79 -0.53
N THR A 312 12.12 6.77 -0.20
CA THR A 312 11.56 6.61 1.15
C THR A 312 12.61 6.13 2.15
N LYS A 313 13.47 5.17 1.77
CA LYS A 313 14.67 4.79 2.56
C LYS A 313 15.63 5.96 2.78
N ALA A 314 15.82 6.83 1.79
CA ALA A 314 16.62 8.06 1.92
C ALA A 314 16.05 9.02 2.99
N GLY A 315 14.79 8.86 3.38
CA GLY A 315 14.14 9.59 4.47
C GLY A 315 13.14 10.65 4.02
N ALA A 316 12.67 10.59 2.76
CA ALA A 316 11.47 11.32 2.37
C ALA A 316 10.22 10.60 2.89
N PRO A 317 9.32 11.27 3.63
CA PRO A 317 7.99 10.72 3.91
C PRO A 317 7.23 10.53 2.59
N SER A 318 6.56 9.39 2.38
CA SER A 318 5.81 9.15 1.13
C SER A 318 4.78 10.25 0.86
N GLY A 319 4.08 10.74 1.89
CA GLY A 319 3.13 11.87 1.82
C GLY A 319 3.75 13.23 1.45
N LYS A 320 5.02 13.28 1.05
CA LYS A 320 5.71 14.43 0.43
C LYS A 320 6.33 14.12 -0.95
N VAL A 321 6.19 12.90 -1.44
CA VAL A 321 6.73 12.48 -2.75
C VAL A 321 5.57 12.42 -3.73
N VAL A 322 5.60 13.28 -4.74
CA VAL A 322 4.67 13.30 -5.88
C VAL A 322 5.30 12.44 -6.97
N VAL A 323 4.62 11.37 -7.39
CA VAL A 323 5.20 10.35 -8.27
C VAL A 323 4.97 10.71 -9.75
N GLY A 324 6.03 10.63 -10.55
CA GLY A 324 6.01 10.99 -11.95
C GLY A 324 5.28 9.98 -12.84
N VAL A 325 4.34 10.48 -13.64
CA VAL A 325 3.76 9.76 -14.78
C VAL A 325 4.01 10.52 -16.09
N ALA A 326 4.40 9.79 -17.12
CA ALA A 326 4.68 10.31 -18.45
C ALA A 326 3.39 10.40 -19.30
N SER A 327 3.26 11.48 -20.07
CA SER A 327 2.27 11.64 -21.16
C SER A 327 2.92 11.53 -22.55
N TYR A 328 4.00 10.75 -22.61
CA TYR A 328 4.78 10.45 -23.80
C TYR A 328 5.38 9.04 -23.65
N GLY A 329 5.85 8.48 -24.75
CA GLY A 329 6.66 7.28 -24.78
C GLY A 329 8.08 7.51 -25.28
N ARG A 330 9.01 6.66 -24.84
CA ARG A 330 10.34 6.53 -25.48
C ARG A 330 10.26 5.44 -26.55
N SER A 331 10.64 5.83 -27.78
CA SER A 331 10.56 4.98 -28.96
C SER A 331 11.92 4.50 -29.45
N PHE A 332 11.92 3.40 -30.18
CA PHE A 332 13.10 2.70 -30.66
C PHE A 332 12.89 2.11 -32.05
N LYS A 333 13.88 2.27 -32.93
CA LYS A 333 13.93 1.51 -34.19
C LYS A 333 14.45 0.12 -33.93
N MET A 334 13.58 -0.88 -34.03
CA MET A 334 13.90 -2.29 -33.85
C MET A 334 14.98 -2.74 -34.86
N ALA A 335 15.89 -3.60 -34.42
CA ALA A 335 16.92 -4.19 -35.28
C ALA A 335 16.38 -5.29 -36.20
N ALA A 336 15.24 -5.88 -35.86
CA ALA A 336 14.51 -6.86 -36.69
C ALA A 336 13.01 -6.78 -36.37
N ALA A 337 12.17 -6.72 -37.41
CA ALA A 337 10.71 -6.81 -37.27
C ALA A 337 10.29 -8.13 -36.58
N GLY A 338 9.25 -8.08 -35.76
CA GLY A 338 8.76 -9.24 -34.98
C GLY A 338 9.68 -9.69 -33.84
N CYS A 339 10.83 -9.03 -33.61
CA CYS A 339 11.64 -9.25 -32.41
C CYS A 339 11.29 -8.18 -31.37
N GLU A 340 10.37 -8.52 -30.47
CA GLU A 340 9.73 -7.54 -29.57
C GLU A 340 9.93 -7.81 -28.08
N GLY A 341 10.45 -9.00 -27.73
CA GLY A 341 10.70 -9.37 -26.33
C GLY A 341 11.92 -8.68 -25.71
N PRO A 342 12.16 -8.83 -24.40
CA PRO A 342 13.17 -8.09 -23.65
C PRO A 342 14.64 -8.42 -23.98
N GLN A 343 14.91 -9.30 -24.94
CA GLN A 343 16.27 -9.56 -25.47
C GLN A 343 16.43 -9.08 -26.91
N CYS A 344 15.39 -8.53 -27.51
CA CYS A 344 15.41 -7.90 -28.81
C CYS A 344 16.01 -6.51 -28.75
N LEU A 345 16.62 -6.08 -29.85
CA LEU A 345 17.54 -4.95 -29.88
C LEU A 345 17.00 -3.78 -30.70
N PHE A 346 17.43 -2.57 -30.35
CA PHE A 346 17.23 -1.36 -31.13
C PHE A 346 18.51 -0.88 -31.82
N THR A 347 18.36 0.01 -32.81
CA THR A 347 19.46 0.53 -33.65
C THR A 347 19.77 2.00 -33.36
N GLY A 348 20.88 2.50 -33.91
CA GLY A 348 21.35 3.87 -33.75
C GLY A 348 22.64 3.94 -32.95
N SER A 349 22.77 4.97 -32.11
CA SER A 349 23.86 5.12 -31.13
C SER A 349 23.36 5.85 -29.89
N ALA A 350 24.17 5.96 -28.83
CA ALA A 350 23.80 6.64 -27.58
C ALA A 350 23.37 8.12 -27.75
N ARG A 351 23.72 8.76 -28.86
CA ARG A 351 23.38 10.16 -29.17
C ARG A 351 22.50 10.35 -30.41
N GLN A 352 22.07 9.27 -31.05
CA GLN A 352 21.26 9.34 -32.26
C GLN A 352 20.30 8.16 -32.30
N SER A 353 19.00 8.44 -32.17
CA SER A 353 17.97 7.45 -32.42
C SER A 353 17.72 7.31 -33.92
N ASN A 354 17.50 6.07 -34.33
CA ASN A 354 17.00 5.74 -35.66
C ASN A 354 15.45 5.64 -35.68
N ALA A 355 14.78 5.80 -34.54
CA ALA A 355 13.32 5.72 -34.45
C ALA A 355 12.67 6.82 -35.28
N ALA A 356 11.49 6.53 -35.82
CA ALA A 356 10.64 7.54 -36.44
C ALA A 356 10.36 8.69 -35.45
N LYS A 357 10.33 9.92 -35.99
CA LYS A 357 9.89 11.10 -35.24
C LYS A 357 8.37 11.18 -35.23
N GLY A 358 7.78 11.63 -34.12
CA GLY A 358 6.42 12.15 -34.13
C GLY A 358 6.28 13.41 -35.01
N ARG A 359 5.11 13.63 -35.61
CA ARG A 359 4.86 14.76 -36.54
C ARG A 359 4.82 16.13 -35.87
N CYS A 360 4.51 16.18 -34.57
CA CYS A 360 4.41 17.38 -33.75
C CYS A 360 5.55 17.49 -32.74
N THR A 361 6.01 16.36 -32.18
CA THR A 361 7.16 16.33 -31.25
C THR A 361 8.52 16.43 -31.95
N ASP A 362 8.60 16.12 -33.25
CA ASP A 362 9.77 16.23 -34.14
C ASP A 362 11.09 15.71 -33.52
N THR A 363 11.01 14.72 -32.62
CA THR A 363 12.17 14.21 -31.87
C THR A 363 12.28 12.70 -32.06
N ALA A 364 13.45 12.21 -32.46
CA ALA A 364 13.64 10.78 -32.70
C ALA A 364 13.87 10.06 -31.35
N GLY A 365 13.08 9.01 -31.09
CA GLY A 365 13.11 8.28 -29.82
C GLY A 365 12.21 8.86 -28.73
N TYR A 366 11.32 9.79 -29.08
CA TYR A 366 10.34 10.42 -28.20
C TYR A 366 9.06 10.68 -28.99
N ILE A 367 7.90 10.34 -28.43
CA ILE A 367 6.60 10.53 -29.08
C ILE A 367 5.52 10.76 -28.03
N SER A 368 4.64 11.74 -28.26
CA SER A 368 3.58 12.09 -27.29
C SER A 368 2.46 11.04 -27.23
N ASN A 369 1.73 10.99 -26.11
CA ASN A 369 0.53 10.15 -26.01
C ASN A 369 -0.49 10.47 -27.12
N ALA A 370 -0.67 11.75 -27.45
CA ALA A 370 -1.55 12.18 -28.55
C ALA A 370 -1.14 11.57 -29.91
N GLU A 371 0.15 11.57 -30.25
CA GLU A 371 0.67 10.96 -31.47
C GLU A 371 0.62 9.42 -31.43
N ILE A 372 0.76 8.81 -30.25
CA ILE A 372 0.57 7.36 -30.07
C ILE A 372 -0.90 6.98 -30.34
N SER A 373 -1.87 7.73 -29.79
CA SER A 373 -3.30 7.52 -30.06
C SER A 373 -3.66 7.74 -31.54
N GLU A 374 -3.01 8.70 -32.21
CA GLU A 374 -3.14 8.89 -33.68
C GLU A 374 -2.60 7.68 -34.47
N ILE A 375 -1.46 7.10 -34.06
CA ILE A 375 -0.89 5.89 -34.70
C ILE A 375 -1.83 4.69 -34.55
N ILE A 376 -2.45 4.53 -33.37
CA ILE A 376 -3.39 3.45 -33.08
C ILE A 376 -4.67 3.63 -33.92
N SER A 377 -5.31 4.80 -33.85
CA SER A 377 -6.55 5.09 -34.59
C SER A 377 -6.39 5.04 -36.11
N SER A 378 -5.23 5.44 -36.66
CA SER A 378 -4.93 5.32 -38.09
C SER A 378 -4.63 3.89 -38.58
N GLY A 379 -4.71 2.88 -37.69
CA GLY A 379 -4.48 1.47 -38.04
C GLY A 379 -3.02 1.13 -38.37
N ARG A 380 -2.06 1.98 -37.96
CA ARG A 380 -0.61 1.73 -38.13
C ARG A 380 0.00 0.88 -37.03
N ALA A 381 -0.72 0.71 -35.91
CA ALA A 381 -0.38 -0.24 -34.86
C ALA A 381 -0.43 -1.67 -35.39
N THR A 382 0.73 -2.32 -35.50
CA THR A 382 0.84 -3.73 -35.92
C THR A 382 0.72 -4.68 -34.73
N ARG A 383 1.04 -4.21 -33.51
CA ARG A 383 0.87 -4.97 -32.26
C ARG A 383 0.80 -4.04 -31.05
N GLN A 384 -0.06 -4.37 -30.08
CA GLN A 384 -0.20 -3.68 -28.79
C GLN A 384 -0.21 -4.72 -27.67
N TRP A 385 0.40 -4.42 -26.52
CA TRP A 385 0.30 -5.25 -25.31
C TRP A 385 0.64 -4.44 -24.06
N LYS A 386 0.37 -5.00 -22.88
CA LYS A 386 0.73 -4.44 -21.57
C LYS A 386 1.79 -5.36 -20.93
N GLU A 387 2.90 -4.81 -20.47
CA GLU A 387 4.01 -5.57 -19.85
C GLU A 387 4.75 -4.68 -18.84
N VAL A 388 5.21 -5.25 -17.72
CA VAL A 388 5.93 -4.53 -16.63
C VAL A 388 5.28 -3.18 -16.25
N GLY A 389 3.95 -3.16 -16.17
CA GLY A 389 3.14 -1.98 -15.83
C GLY A 389 3.25 -0.84 -16.83
N SER A 390 3.46 -1.15 -18.11
CA SER A 390 3.62 -0.19 -19.20
C SER A 390 2.78 -0.62 -20.41
N ASN A 391 2.33 0.34 -21.21
CA ASN A 391 1.78 0.06 -22.53
C ASN A 391 2.93 -0.07 -23.54
N MET A 392 2.86 -1.09 -24.39
CA MET A 392 3.80 -1.32 -25.49
C MET A 392 3.06 -1.29 -26.81
N LEU A 393 3.68 -0.69 -27.82
CA LEU A 393 3.15 -0.61 -29.18
C LEU A 393 4.29 -0.84 -30.17
N VAL A 394 4.03 -1.67 -31.18
CA VAL A 394 4.79 -1.69 -32.44
C VAL A 394 3.94 -1.13 -33.55
N TYR A 395 4.52 -0.25 -34.35
CA TYR A 395 3.93 0.33 -35.54
C TYR A 395 4.92 0.34 -36.71
N ASP A 396 4.39 0.38 -37.93
CA ASP A 396 5.16 0.30 -39.19
C ASP A 396 6.24 -0.83 -39.16
N ASP A 397 5.85 -2.01 -38.67
CA ASP A 397 6.63 -3.26 -38.48
C ASP A 397 7.89 -3.18 -37.58
N THR A 398 8.39 -1.99 -37.27
CA THR A 398 9.77 -1.80 -36.78
C THR A 398 9.99 -0.60 -35.86
N GLU A 399 8.97 0.23 -35.63
CA GLU A 399 9.00 1.26 -34.61
C GLU A 399 8.35 0.71 -33.34
N TRP A 400 9.11 0.62 -32.25
CA TRP A 400 8.62 0.17 -30.95
C TRP A 400 8.52 1.36 -29.99
N VAL A 401 7.50 1.42 -29.14
CA VAL A 401 7.37 2.43 -28.09
C VAL A 401 6.82 1.82 -26.80
N SER A 402 7.36 2.29 -25.67
CA SER A 402 6.79 2.09 -24.34
C SER A 402 6.25 3.41 -23.82
N TYR A 403 5.06 3.39 -23.19
CA TYR A 403 4.37 4.58 -22.70
C TYR A 403 3.38 4.22 -21.58
N MET A 404 2.57 5.19 -21.13
CA MET A 404 1.41 4.96 -20.24
C MET A 404 0.18 5.69 -20.77
N ASP A 405 -0.89 4.94 -21.02
CA ASP A 405 -2.23 5.50 -21.24
C ASP A 405 -2.88 5.98 -19.92
N ASP A 406 -4.06 6.58 -20.01
CA ASP A 406 -4.77 7.10 -18.84
C ASP A 406 -5.31 6.00 -17.91
N ASN A 407 -5.54 4.77 -18.41
CA ASN A 407 -5.91 3.61 -17.59
C ASN A 407 -4.72 3.16 -16.72
N MET A 408 -3.54 3.04 -17.32
CA MET A 408 -2.27 2.70 -16.68
C MET A 408 -1.86 3.75 -15.65
N LYS A 409 -2.01 5.05 -15.97
CA LYS A 409 -1.83 6.14 -15.00
C LYS A 409 -2.80 6.05 -13.83
N THR A 410 -4.08 5.75 -14.10
CA THR A 410 -5.11 5.61 -13.05
C THR A 410 -4.81 4.45 -12.12
N LEU A 411 -4.42 3.29 -12.67
CA LEU A 411 -4.01 2.11 -11.91
C LEU A 411 -2.76 2.39 -11.05
N ARG A 412 -1.76 3.06 -11.62
CA ARG A 412 -0.58 3.52 -10.88
C ARG A 412 -0.91 4.52 -9.78
N SER A 413 -1.83 5.46 -10.00
CA SER A 413 -2.27 6.39 -8.96
C SER A 413 -2.87 5.64 -7.76
N LYS A 414 -3.72 4.64 -8.00
CA LYS A 414 -4.26 3.77 -6.93
C LYS A 414 -3.13 3.08 -6.16
N PHE A 415 -2.16 2.49 -6.87
CA PHE A 415 -0.98 1.89 -6.23
C PHE A 415 -0.21 2.89 -5.34
N TYR A 416 0.01 4.12 -5.83
CA TYR A 416 0.72 5.14 -5.07
C TYR A 416 -0.06 5.60 -3.82
N ASP A 417 -1.39 5.71 -3.93
CA ASP A 417 -2.28 6.05 -2.81
C ASP A 417 -2.16 5.06 -1.64
N MET A 418 -2.01 3.77 -1.93
CA MET A 418 -1.86 2.71 -0.92
C MET A 418 -0.59 2.85 -0.07
N TYR A 419 0.44 3.50 -0.62
CA TYR A 419 1.68 3.85 0.09
C TYR A 419 1.67 5.27 0.66
N ASN A 420 0.51 5.92 0.71
CA ASN A 420 0.36 7.29 1.18
C ASN A 420 1.26 8.28 0.40
N PHE A 421 1.53 8.04 -0.88
CA PHE A 421 2.26 9.03 -1.68
C PHE A 421 1.46 10.34 -1.81
N ALA A 422 2.15 11.46 -2.00
CA ALA A 422 1.51 12.78 -2.01
C ALA A 422 0.50 12.94 -3.16
N GLY A 423 0.70 12.20 -4.25
CA GLY A 423 -0.13 12.16 -5.45
C GLY A 423 0.74 11.93 -6.68
N THR A 424 0.29 12.39 -7.85
CA THR A 424 0.96 12.19 -9.15
C THR A 424 1.27 13.49 -9.88
N THR A 425 2.19 13.41 -10.85
CA THR A 425 2.45 14.51 -11.78
C THR A 425 2.48 14.02 -13.21
N ASP A 426 1.76 14.67 -14.12
CA ASP A 426 1.89 14.46 -15.56
C ASP A 426 3.06 15.30 -16.09
N TRP A 427 4.09 14.63 -16.62
CA TRP A 427 5.06 15.23 -17.53
C TRP A 427 4.72 14.79 -18.98
N ALA A 428 4.13 15.62 -19.82
CA ALA A 428 3.54 16.94 -19.56
C ALA A 428 2.09 16.97 -20.08
N VAL A 429 1.25 17.84 -19.52
CA VAL A 429 -0.20 17.86 -19.79
C VAL A 429 -0.52 18.14 -21.27
N ASP A 430 0.31 18.94 -21.93
CA ASP A 430 0.19 19.34 -23.33
C ASP A 430 0.67 18.29 -24.34
N LEU A 431 0.95 17.06 -23.88
CA LEU A 431 1.29 15.89 -24.69
C LEU A 431 0.20 14.79 -24.66
N GLN A 432 -0.81 14.93 -23.78
CA GLN A 432 -1.83 13.91 -23.55
C GLN A 432 -2.74 13.68 -24.76
N ARG A 433 -3.22 14.77 -25.38
CA ARG A 433 -4.19 14.75 -26.47
C ARG A 433 -4.10 16.04 -27.29
N PHE A 434 -4.57 16.00 -28.53
CA PHE A 434 -4.84 17.22 -29.29
C PHE A 434 -5.97 18.02 -28.62
N VAL A 435 -5.85 19.35 -28.67
CA VAL A 435 -6.76 20.31 -28.00
C VAL A 435 -7.34 21.34 -28.97
N ASP A 436 -6.71 21.50 -30.13
CA ASP A 436 -7.01 22.49 -31.16
C ASP A 436 -7.80 21.90 -32.35
N GLY A 437 -8.16 20.61 -32.30
CA GLY A 437 -8.77 19.91 -33.44
C GLY A 437 -7.79 19.69 -34.59
N SER A 438 -6.48 19.64 -34.32
CA SER A 438 -5.45 19.25 -35.30
C SER A 438 -5.22 17.74 -35.40
N ASP A 439 -6.08 16.98 -34.73
CA ASP A 439 -6.52 15.61 -35.04
C ASP A 439 -6.81 15.52 -36.55
N GLY A 440 -6.12 14.63 -37.28
CA GLY A 440 -6.20 14.57 -38.73
C GLY A 440 -7.45 13.84 -39.24
N ASP A 441 -8.58 14.55 -39.32
CA ASP A 441 -9.90 14.18 -39.88
C ASP A 441 -10.54 12.84 -39.43
N ASP A 442 -11.82 12.94 -39.01
CA ASP A 442 -12.80 11.87 -38.70
C ASP A 442 -12.55 10.92 -37.50
N ASP A 443 -13.03 11.31 -36.31
CA ASP A 443 -14.28 10.83 -35.68
C ASP A 443 -14.31 11.06 -34.16
N SER A 444 -15.52 11.08 -33.58
CA SER A 444 -15.75 11.48 -32.19
C SER A 444 -15.15 10.53 -31.15
N TYR A 445 -14.45 11.10 -30.17
CA TYR A 445 -13.98 10.42 -28.96
C TYR A 445 -15.15 10.04 -28.03
N ASP A 446 -15.90 9.01 -28.44
CA ASP A 446 -16.63 8.17 -27.50
C ASP A 446 -15.63 7.20 -26.88
N GLY A 447 -15.61 7.13 -25.55
CA GLY A 447 -14.63 6.30 -24.82
C GLY A 447 -14.83 4.84 -25.14
N TYR A 448 -13.90 4.25 -25.90
CA TYR A 448 -13.87 2.82 -26.15
C TYR A 448 -13.30 2.09 -24.93
N ASP A 449 -14.08 1.13 -24.43
CA ASP A 449 -13.54 0.01 -23.68
C ASP A 449 -12.49 -0.71 -24.57
N ASP A 450 -11.36 -1.10 -23.98
CA ASP A 450 -10.32 -1.90 -24.67
C ASP A 450 -10.96 -3.23 -25.16
N GLU A 451 -11.20 -3.39 -26.47
CA GLU A 451 -11.35 -4.73 -27.05
C GLU A 451 -9.95 -5.35 -27.17
N ASP A 452 -9.65 -6.33 -26.31
CA ASP A 452 -8.36 -7.01 -26.27
C ASP A 452 -7.99 -7.65 -27.64
N VAL A 453 -6.85 -7.23 -28.21
CA VAL A 453 -6.32 -7.76 -29.48
C VAL A 453 -5.15 -8.72 -29.21
N ASP A 454 -5.45 -10.02 -29.23
CA ASP A 454 -4.51 -11.15 -29.01
C ASP A 454 -3.34 -11.17 -30.02
N ILE A 455 -2.16 -10.76 -29.53
CA ILE A 455 -0.81 -11.11 -30.03
C ILE A 455 0.17 -10.94 -28.83
N ASN A 456 0.93 -11.90 -28.28
CA ASN A 456 1.06 -13.34 -28.44
C ASN A 456 1.88 -13.86 -27.21
N GLY A 457 2.23 -15.16 -27.16
CA GLY A 457 3.27 -15.71 -26.26
C GLY A 457 2.78 -16.18 -24.89
N PHE A 458 2.00 -15.35 -24.21
CA PHE A 458 1.15 -15.75 -23.08
C PHE A 458 -0.31 -15.83 -23.57
N PRO A 459 -1.16 -16.68 -22.97
CA PRO A 459 -2.56 -16.76 -23.34
C PRO A 459 -3.29 -15.55 -22.76
N ASP A 460 -4.11 -14.89 -23.57
CA ASP A 460 -5.01 -13.85 -23.04
C ASP A 460 -6.05 -14.50 -22.13
N CYS A 461 -5.93 -14.23 -20.83
CA CYS A 461 -6.76 -14.83 -19.79
C CYS A 461 -8.10 -14.10 -19.64
N VAL A 462 -8.79 -13.90 -20.77
CA VAL A 462 -10.00 -13.07 -20.93
C VAL A 462 -11.28 -13.68 -20.34
N ARG A 463 -11.23 -14.89 -19.79
CA ARG A 463 -12.41 -15.49 -19.13
C ARG A 463 -12.53 -14.96 -17.71
N SER A 464 -13.76 -14.62 -17.31
CA SER A 464 -14.06 -14.26 -15.93
C SER A 464 -14.84 -15.37 -15.23
N PHE A 465 -14.52 -15.60 -13.96
CA PHE A 465 -15.16 -16.57 -13.09
C PHE A 465 -15.44 -15.89 -11.74
N ASP A 466 -16.66 -16.04 -11.25
CA ASP A 466 -17.15 -15.44 -10.00
C ASP A 466 -17.09 -16.40 -8.80
N SER A 467 -16.81 -17.68 -9.05
CA SER A 467 -16.96 -18.77 -8.10
C SER A 467 -16.07 -19.97 -8.46
N LEU A 468 -15.67 -20.72 -7.43
CA LEU A 468 -14.89 -21.96 -7.61
C LEU A 468 -15.67 -23.01 -8.40
N ASP A 469 -17.01 -23.06 -8.28
CA ASP A 469 -17.88 -23.97 -9.05
C ASP A 469 -17.83 -23.65 -10.55
N SER A 470 -17.87 -22.36 -10.91
CA SER A 470 -17.78 -21.89 -12.28
C SER A 470 -16.38 -22.16 -12.87
N LEU A 471 -15.32 -21.96 -12.10
CA LEU A 471 -13.95 -22.27 -12.51
C LEU A 471 -13.71 -23.78 -12.70
N GLU A 472 -14.12 -24.60 -11.72
CA GLU A 472 -13.94 -26.07 -11.75
C GLU A 472 -14.65 -26.73 -12.93
N SER A 473 -15.85 -26.26 -13.27
CA SER A 473 -16.63 -26.79 -14.39
C SER A 473 -16.02 -26.51 -15.78
N HIS A 474 -14.98 -25.67 -15.86
CA HIS A 474 -14.34 -25.29 -17.12
C HIS A 474 -12.86 -25.72 -17.24
N LEU A 475 -12.25 -26.33 -16.22
CA LEU A 475 -10.80 -26.62 -16.14
C LEU A 475 -10.21 -27.27 -17.41
N ASP A 476 -10.87 -28.29 -17.97
CA ASP A 476 -10.43 -29.00 -19.18
C ASP A 476 -10.34 -28.11 -20.43
N SER A 477 -10.87 -26.88 -20.37
CA SER A 477 -10.93 -25.90 -21.46
C SER A 477 -10.13 -24.61 -21.19
N LEU A 478 -9.35 -24.57 -20.10
CA LEU A 478 -8.51 -23.42 -19.72
C LEU A 478 -7.06 -23.65 -20.14
N ASP A 479 -6.35 -22.55 -20.43
CA ASP A 479 -4.89 -22.63 -20.54
C ASP A 479 -4.29 -22.78 -19.13
N PRO A 480 -3.42 -23.79 -18.90
CA PRO A 480 -2.67 -23.97 -17.66
C PRO A 480 -2.03 -22.70 -17.09
N ARG A 481 -1.57 -21.80 -17.97
CA ARG A 481 -0.83 -20.58 -17.60
C ARG A 481 -1.74 -19.50 -17.01
N CYS A 482 -3.05 -19.53 -17.30
CA CYS A 482 -4.03 -18.62 -16.74
C CYS A 482 -4.57 -19.02 -15.37
N LEU A 483 -4.29 -20.24 -14.89
CA LEU A 483 -5.07 -20.82 -13.79
C LEU A 483 -4.97 -20.00 -12.49
N GLU A 484 -3.77 -19.55 -12.15
CA GLU A 484 -3.54 -18.76 -10.93
C GLU A 484 -4.20 -17.37 -11.04
N GLN A 485 -4.28 -16.79 -12.24
CA GLN A 485 -5.00 -15.53 -12.52
C GLN A 485 -6.52 -15.70 -12.37
N TYR A 486 -7.08 -16.80 -12.88
CA TYR A 486 -8.50 -17.10 -12.66
C TYR A 486 -8.81 -17.39 -11.19
N LEU A 487 -7.90 -18.05 -10.45
CA LEU A 487 -8.07 -18.31 -9.02
C LEU A 487 -8.11 -17.01 -8.19
N ILE A 488 -7.14 -16.10 -8.37
CA ILE A 488 -7.14 -14.83 -7.62
C ILE A 488 -8.35 -13.95 -8.00
N ASN A 489 -8.78 -13.98 -9.27
CA ASN A 489 -10.00 -13.30 -9.70
C ASN A 489 -11.24 -13.84 -8.95
N VAL A 490 -11.37 -15.17 -8.84
CA VAL A 490 -12.44 -15.83 -8.08
C VAL A 490 -12.38 -15.50 -6.59
N GLU A 491 -11.20 -15.51 -5.96
CA GLU A 491 -11.06 -15.23 -4.53
C GLU A 491 -11.39 -13.77 -4.20
N VAL A 492 -10.96 -12.83 -5.03
CA VAL A 492 -11.35 -11.41 -4.92
C VAL A 492 -12.86 -11.25 -5.14
N ALA A 493 -13.45 -11.92 -6.14
CA ALA A 493 -14.90 -11.89 -6.38
C ALA A 493 -15.71 -12.46 -5.19
N ILE A 494 -15.25 -13.56 -4.58
CA ILE A 494 -15.84 -14.16 -3.37
C ILE A 494 -15.86 -13.16 -2.21
N MET A 495 -14.75 -12.46 -1.97
CA MET A 495 -14.67 -11.46 -0.89
C MET A 495 -15.53 -10.23 -1.21
N GLN A 496 -15.61 -9.83 -2.47
CA GLN A 496 -16.41 -8.69 -2.93
C GLN A 496 -17.92 -8.96 -2.83
N ASP A 497 -18.39 -10.13 -3.26
CA ASP A 497 -19.78 -10.60 -3.07
C ASP A 497 -20.15 -10.70 -1.59
N ALA A 498 -19.25 -11.23 -0.75
CA ALA A 498 -19.45 -11.26 0.70
C ALA A 498 -19.62 -9.85 1.29
N MET A 499 -18.82 -8.86 0.86
CA MET A 499 -18.99 -7.48 1.32
C MET A 499 -20.29 -6.83 0.82
N VAL A 500 -20.74 -7.14 -0.40
CA VAL A 500 -22.05 -6.68 -0.91
C VAL A 500 -23.21 -7.30 -0.12
N LYS A 501 -23.13 -8.60 0.20
CA LYS A 501 -24.10 -9.30 1.05
C LYS A 501 -24.11 -8.77 2.49
N TYR A 502 -22.95 -8.46 3.07
CA TYR A 502 -22.86 -7.78 4.36
C TYR A 502 -23.64 -6.46 4.33
N ASP A 503 -23.37 -5.62 3.33
CA ASP A 503 -24.04 -4.33 3.14
C ASP A 503 -25.56 -4.48 3.03
N ASP A 504 -26.04 -5.50 2.30
CA ASP A 504 -27.47 -5.81 2.19
C ASP A 504 -28.07 -6.27 3.53
N LEU A 505 -27.40 -7.17 4.25
CA LEU A 505 -27.83 -7.63 5.57
C LEU A 505 -27.93 -6.48 6.60
N ILE A 506 -27.01 -5.50 6.53
CA ILE A 506 -27.06 -4.32 7.40
C ILE A 506 -28.14 -3.31 6.96
N LYS A 507 -28.40 -3.15 5.65
CA LYS A 507 -29.40 -2.18 5.14
C LYS A 507 -30.84 -2.70 5.18
N ASN A 508 -31.05 -3.96 4.79
CA ASN A 508 -32.36 -4.58 4.57
C ASN A 508 -32.72 -5.63 5.64
N GLY A 509 -31.79 -6.00 6.53
CA GLY A 509 -32.04 -6.82 7.71
C GLY A 509 -32.94 -6.13 8.73
N ALA A 510 -34.26 -6.25 8.54
CA ALA A 510 -35.26 -5.63 9.40
C ALA A 510 -35.15 -6.11 10.86
N GLY A 511 -34.62 -5.27 11.74
CA GLY A 511 -34.74 -5.44 13.19
C GLY A 511 -33.43 -5.47 13.98
N PHE A 512 -32.63 -4.40 13.96
CA PHE A 512 -31.66 -4.12 15.03
C PHE A 512 -32.37 -3.68 16.33
N GLY A 513 -33.30 -4.50 16.83
CA GLY A 513 -33.77 -4.40 18.19
C GLY A 513 -32.67 -4.89 19.12
N THR A 514 -32.05 -3.99 19.87
CA THR A 514 -31.34 -4.40 21.08
C THR A 514 -32.37 -5.01 22.01
N PHE A 515 -32.34 -6.34 22.14
CA PHE A 515 -32.99 -6.97 23.27
C PHE A 515 -32.21 -6.57 24.51
N ASP A 516 -32.73 -5.58 25.25
CA ASP A 516 -32.46 -5.44 26.67
C ASP A 516 -33.02 -6.69 27.36
N SER A 517 -32.28 -7.81 27.26
CA SER A 517 -32.43 -8.90 28.20
C SER A 517 -31.98 -8.36 29.53
N LYS A 518 -32.94 -7.89 30.35
CA LYS A 518 -32.75 -7.90 31.79
C LYS A 518 -32.25 -9.31 32.13
N CYS A 519 -31.08 -9.40 32.73
CA CYS A 519 -30.55 -10.67 33.23
C CYS A 519 -31.68 -11.41 33.96
N PRO A 520 -31.79 -12.75 33.82
CA PRO A 520 -32.87 -13.51 34.42
C PRO A 520 -33.04 -13.07 35.87
N GLN A 521 -34.21 -12.53 36.20
CA GLN A 521 -34.48 -12.06 37.56
C GLN A 521 -34.24 -13.23 38.49
N ILE A 522 -33.52 -12.98 39.59
CA ILE A 522 -33.17 -14.01 40.56
C ILE A 522 -34.48 -14.66 41.03
N GLU A 523 -34.75 -15.89 40.58
CA GLU A 523 -35.99 -16.62 40.96
C GLU A 523 -36.08 -16.83 42.48
N PHE A 524 -34.96 -16.66 43.18
CA PHE A 524 -34.81 -16.61 44.63
C PHE A 524 -34.51 -15.20 45.17
N GLU A 525 -35.18 -14.16 44.68
CA GLU A 525 -35.50 -13.05 45.59
C GLU A 525 -36.53 -13.55 46.60
N VAL A 526 -36.05 -13.94 47.78
CA VAL A 526 -36.90 -14.12 48.96
C VAL A 526 -37.63 -12.79 49.16
N PRO A 527 -38.98 -12.77 49.21
CA PRO A 527 -39.70 -11.51 49.38
C PRO A 527 -39.25 -10.84 50.67
N MET A 528 -38.57 -9.69 50.56
CA MET A 528 -38.03 -8.96 51.73
C MET A 528 -39.12 -8.61 52.75
N ILE A 529 -40.39 -8.66 52.34
CA ILE A 529 -41.57 -8.42 53.16
C ILE A 529 -42.64 -9.48 52.82
N SER A 530 -42.44 -10.74 53.22
CA SER A 530 -43.60 -11.63 53.36
C SER A 530 -44.43 -11.17 54.57
N GLY A 531 -45.75 -11.05 54.38
CA GLY A 531 -46.67 -10.55 55.41
C GLY A 531 -46.91 -11.50 56.59
N ASP A 532 -46.20 -12.63 56.66
CA ASP A 532 -46.26 -13.60 57.75
C ASP A 532 -44.85 -13.84 58.34
N PRO A 533 -44.58 -13.38 59.58
CA PRO A 533 -43.30 -13.58 60.24
C PRO A 533 -42.90 -15.04 60.51
N HIS A 534 -43.82 -16.00 60.37
CA HIS A 534 -43.65 -17.38 60.87
C HIS A 534 -43.36 -18.44 59.80
N LEU A 535 -43.42 -18.13 58.50
CA LEU A 535 -43.39 -19.16 57.45
C LEU A 535 -42.04 -19.45 56.77
N VAL A 536 -41.04 -18.57 56.90
CA VAL A 536 -39.66 -18.86 56.42
C VAL A 536 -38.64 -18.35 57.43
N VAL A 537 -37.86 -19.28 57.98
CA VAL A 537 -36.65 -18.99 58.78
C VAL A 537 -35.44 -19.28 57.89
N ILE A 538 -34.66 -18.26 57.57
CA ILE A 538 -33.40 -18.41 56.85
C ILE A 538 -32.28 -18.33 57.89
N PRO A 539 -31.58 -19.43 58.20
CA PRO A 539 -30.51 -19.38 59.18
C PRO A 539 -29.30 -18.62 58.62
N ASN A 540 -28.61 -17.91 59.52
CA ASN A 540 -27.20 -17.56 59.35
C ASN A 540 -26.41 -18.84 59.05
N SER A 541 -25.75 -18.88 57.89
CA SER A 541 -25.09 -20.07 57.35
C SER A 541 -23.70 -19.72 56.83
N THR A 542 -22.71 -20.56 57.13
CA THR A 542 -21.38 -20.48 56.53
C THR A 542 -21.26 -21.58 55.49
N PHE A 543 -20.94 -21.21 54.25
CA PHE A 543 -20.73 -22.16 53.17
C PHE A 543 -19.27 -22.62 53.15
N GLU A 544 -19.04 -23.87 52.75
CA GLU A 544 -17.69 -24.40 52.56
C GLU A 544 -17.68 -25.23 51.28
N LEU A 545 -16.76 -24.88 50.38
CA LEU A 545 -16.65 -25.53 49.08
C LEU A 545 -15.90 -26.85 49.23
N THR A 546 -16.64 -27.95 49.38
CA THR A 546 -16.07 -29.28 49.65
C THR A 546 -15.54 -30.00 48.40
N ASP A 547 -16.02 -29.59 47.22
CA ASP A 547 -15.60 -30.10 45.91
C ASP A 547 -15.49 -28.90 44.95
N ALA A 548 -14.31 -28.29 44.91
CA ALA A 548 -14.07 -27.10 44.09
C ALA A 548 -14.02 -27.45 42.60
N ASP A 549 -13.37 -28.57 42.25
CA ASP A 549 -13.26 -29.05 40.87
C ASP A 549 -14.65 -29.39 40.32
N GLY A 550 -15.47 -30.12 41.09
CA GLY A 550 -16.85 -30.43 40.73
C GLY A 550 -17.74 -29.20 40.62
N PHE A 551 -17.63 -28.24 41.55
CA PHE A 551 -18.41 -27.00 41.50
C PHE A 551 -18.09 -26.14 40.28
N TRP A 552 -16.82 -25.82 40.03
CA TRP A 552 -16.42 -25.01 38.87
C TRP A 552 -16.70 -25.73 37.55
N LYS A 553 -16.59 -27.06 37.54
CA LYS A 553 -17.05 -27.87 36.42
C LYS A 553 -18.56 -27.70 36.20
N ASP A 554 -19.39 -27.92 37.22
CA ASP A 554 -20.85 -27.81 37.09
C ASP A 554 -21.28 -26.39 36.67
N ILE A 555 -20.80 -25.33 37.33
CA ILE A 555 -21.25 -23.98 36.98
C ILE A 555 -20.65 -23.44 35.67
N GLY A 556 -19.45 -23.89 35.29
CA GLY A 556 -18.85 -23.58 34.00
C GLY A 556 -19.47 -24.36 32.83
N GLU A 557 -19.70 -25.67 32.98
CA GLU A 557 -20.23 -26.55 31.92
C GLU A 557 -21.76 -26.54 31.81
N GLN A 558 -22.50 -26.24 32.89
CA GLN A 558 -23.97 -26.24 32.87
C GLN A 558 -24.57 -24.83 32.68
N TYR A 559 -23.94 -23.79 33.23
CA TYR A 559 -24.50 -22.43 33.24
C TYR A 559 -23.60 -21.39 32.58
N GLY A 560 -22.36 -21.72 32.24
CA GLY A 560 -21.42 -20.78 31.63
C GLY A 560 -21.01 -19.66 32.59
N ILE A 561 -20.76 -20.00 33.85
CA ILE A 561 -20.29 -19.04 34.85
C ILE A 561 -18.80 -19.28 35.07
N GLU A 562 -17.97 -18.31 34.69
CA GLU A 562 -16.53 -18.36 34.88
C GLU A 562 -16.13 -18.12 36.34
N GLU A 563 -15.00 -18.69 36.78
CA GLU A 563 -14.52 -18.55 38.16
C GLU A 563 -14.25 -17.08 38.54
N SER A 564 -13.78 -16.25 37.59
CA SER A 564 -13.57 -14.82 37.82
C SER A 564 -14.85 -14.00 38.02
N TRP A 565 -16.01 -14.51 37.61
CA TRP A 565 -17.30 -13.83 37.83
C TRP A 565 -17.86 -14.03 39.25
N ILE A 566 -17.15 -14.77 40.11
CA ILE A 566 -17.60 -15.16 41.44
C ILE A 566 -16.63 -14.70 42.53
N LYS A 567 -17.07 -13.74 43.35
CA LYS A 567 -16.39 -13.34 44.59
C LYS A 567 -16.97 -14.04 45.82
N TRP A 568 -16.11 -14.77 46.52
CA TRP A 568 -16.44 -15.42 47.79
C TRP A 568 -16.55 -14.39 48.91
N GLY A 569 -17.73 -14.25 49.51
CA GLY A 569 -17.99 -13.16 50.45
C GLY A 569 -19.27 -13.32 51.26
N ARG A 570 -19.80 -12.19 51.72
CA ARG A 570 -21.06 -12.14 52.49
C ARG A 570 -22.23 -11.81 51.58
N ARG A 571 -23.27 -12.65 51.62
CA ARG A 571 -24.58 -12.35 51.02
C ARG A 571 -25.58 -11.97 52.09
N HIS A 572 -26.27 -10.84 51.93
CA HIS A 572 -27.39 -10.46 52.78
C HIS A 572 -28.63 -11.26 52.35
N MET A 573 -29.32 -11.89 53.31
CA MET A 573 -30.47 -12.77 53.02
C MET A 573 -31.79 -12.25 53.57
N ARG A 574 -31.78 -11.60 54.73
CA ARG A 574 -32.99 -11.05 55.35
C ARG A 574 -32.65 -9.91 56.31
N SER A 575 -33.38 -8.79 56.21
CA SER A 575 -33.42 -7.84 57.32
C SER A 575 -34.38 -8.26 58.42
N ASN A 576 -33.86 -8.35 59.64
CA ASN A 576 -34.67 -8.69 60.81
C ASN A 576 -35.27 -7.41 61.40
N ASN A 577 -36.60 -7.42 61.60
CA ASN A 577 -37.38 -6.25 62.02
C ASN A 577 -37.13 -5.87 63.50
N GLY A 578 -35.93 -5.35 63.79
CA GLY A 578 -35.52 -4.83 65.10
C GLY A 578 -34.71 -3.52 65.02
N CYS A 579 -33.95 -3.31 63.94
CA CYS A 579 -33.02 -2.18 63.84
C CYS A 579 -33.66 -0.79 63.75
N GLN A 580 -34.97 -0.71 63.47
CA GLN A 580 -35.73 0.55 63.46
C GLN A 580 -36.03 1.12 64.87
N TYR A 581 -35.78 0.36 65.94
CA TYR A 581 -36.10 0.75 67.33
C TYR A 581 -34.87 0.84 68.26
N GLY A 582 -33.65 0.73 67.71
CA GLY A 582 -32.41 0.78 68.49
C GLY A 582 -31.70 2.14 68.46
N ASN A 583 -31.05 2.52 69.56
CA ASN A 583 -30.12 3.68 69.63
C ASN A 583 -28.73 3.38 69.01
N ILE A 584 -28.68 2.46 68.02
CA ILE A 584 -27.46 2.01 67.34
C ILE A 584 -27.55 2.49 65.88
N PRO A 585 -26.46 2.97 65.26
CA PRO A 585 -26.48 3.31 63.83
C PRO A 585 -27.03 2.14 62.99
N ILE A 586 -28.00 2.43 62.11
CA ILE A 586 -28.78 1.38 61.44
C ILE A 586 -27.91 0.36 60.68
N LEU A 587 -26.81 0.81 60.07
CA LEU A 587 -25.84 -0.04 59.37
C LEU A 587 -25.04 -0.98 60.29
N GLU A 588 -24.85 -0.61 61.56
CA GLU A 588 -24.16 -1.44 62.55
C GLU A 588 -25.10 -2.48 63.16
N CYS A 589 -26.38 -2.12 63.33
CA CYS A 589 -27.42 -3.08 63.68
C CYS A 589 -27.65 -4.13 62.57
N ILE A 590 -27.78 -3.69 61.31
CA ILE A 590 -27.88 -4.58 60.13
C ILE A 590 -26.71 -5.57 60.06
N LYS A 591 -25.47 -5.12 60.32
CA LYS A 591 -24.29 -5.98 60.34
C LYS A 591 -24.28 -7.06 61.43
N THR A 592 -25.15 -6.97 62.44
CA THR A 592 -25.10 -7.82 63.65
C THR A 592 -26.39 -8.59 63.92
N HIS A 593 -27.53 -8.17 63.37
CA HIS A 593 -28.85 -8.73 63.66
C HIS A 593 -29.61 -9.28 62.44
N ASP A 594 -29.18 -8.95 61.22
CA ASP A 594 -29.76 -9.50 59.99
C ASP A 594 -29.22 -10.92 59.70
N ASP A 595 -29.91 -11.65 58.83
CA ASP A 595 -29.46 -12.98 58.40
C ASP A 595 -28.52 -12.82 57.19
N TRP A 596 -27.30 -13.34 57.35
CA TRP A 596 -26.20 -13.32 56.39
C TRP A 596 -25.75 -14.74 56.05
N TRP A 597 -25.34 -14.93 54.81
CA TRP A 597 -24.59 -16.11 54.38
C TRP A 597 -23.11 -15.74 54.23
N GLU A 598 -22.26 -16.43 54.99
CA GLU A 598 -20.81 -16.27 55.03
C GLU A 598 -20.13 -17.23 54.04
N LYS A 599 -19.01 -16.81 53.44
CA LYS A 599 -18.30 -17.55 52.36
C LYS A 599 -19.23 -17.96 51.20
N TYR A 600 -20.22 -17.14 50.87
CA TYR A 600 -21.15 -17.40 49.77
C TYR A 600 -20.54 -16.95 48.42
N PRO A 601 -20.77 -17.68 47.31
CA PRO A 601 -20.35 -17.24 45.97
C PRO A 601 -21.26 -16.11 45.48
N ASN A 602 -20.76 -14.88 45.49
CA ASN A 602 -21.50 -13.71 44.99
C ASN A 602 -21.04 -13.35 43.58
N VAL A 603 -21.93 -12.78 42.79
CA VAL A 603 -21.62 -12.20 41.48
C VAL A 603 -20.60 -11.06 41.66
N ASP A 604 -19.56 -11.04 40.83
CA ASP A 604 -18.63 -9.92 40.74
C ASP A 604 -18.94 -9.05 39.49
N ASP A 605 -19.85 -8.08 39.67
CA ASP A 605 -20.33 -7.23 38.59
C ASP A 605 -19.22 -6.44 37.86
N ASP A 606 -18.10 -6.18 38.53
CA ASP A 606 -16.94 -5.47 37.96
C ASP A 606 -16.12 -6.36 36.98
N GLU A 607 -16.22 -7.69 37.09
CA GLU A 607 -15.52 -8.68 36.24
C GLU A 607 -16.41 -9.27 35.13
N ILE A 608 -17.73 -8.99 35.15
CA ILE A 608 -18.66 -9.48 34.12
C ILE A 608 -18.65 -8.55 32.91
N THR A 609 -18.03 -9.03 31.84
CA THR A 609 -18.13 -8.41 30.51
C THR A 609 -19.01 -9.24 29.59
N VAL A 610 -20.22 -8.73 29.30
CA VAL A 610 -21.13 -9.35 28.32
C VAL A 610 -20.69 -9.00 26.90
N TYR A 611 -20.48 -10.02 26.08
CA TYR A 611 -20.01 -9.88 24.71
C TYR A 611 -21.09 -9.31 23.77
N ASN A 612 -20.70 -8.39 22.87
CA ASN A 612 -21.58 -7.83 21.84
C ASN A 612 -21.09 -8.17 20.41
N PRO A 613 -21.68 -9.19 19.75
CA PRO A 613 -21.34 -9.60 18.38
C PRO A 613 -21.32 -8.46 17.37
N LYS A 614 -22.30 -7.53 17.46
CA LYS A 614 -22.43 -6.41 16.53
C LYS A 614 -21.21 -5.48 16.59
N LYS A 615 -20.55 -5.36 17.75
CA LYS A 615 -19.39 -4.48 17.89
C LYS A 615 -18.20 -4.98 17.06
N ILE A 616 -17.78 -6.24 17.21
CA ILE A 616 -16.68 -6.80 16.38
C ILE A 616 -17.00 -6.66 14.90
N ILE A 617 -18.21 -7.09 14.52
CA ILE A 617 -18.64 -7.13 13.11
C ILE A 617 -18.71 -5.72 12.50
N SER A 618 -18.91 -4.68 13.31
CA SER A 618 -18.83 -3.27 12.90
C SER A 618 -17.41 -2.70 12.94
N ASP A 619 -16.62 -3.07 13.95
CA ASP A 619 -15.25 -2.59 14.18
C ASP A 619 -14.23 -3.23 13.21
N SER A 620 -14.61 -4.29 12.50
CA SER A 620 -13.84 -4.94 11.43
C SER A 620 -14.15 -4.44 10.02
N TYR A 621 -15.33 -3.85 9.79
CA TYR A 621 -15.86 -3.60 8.43
C TYR A 621 -14.94 -2.73 7.57
N GLU A 622 -14.42 -1.63 8.13
CA GLU A 622 -13.54 -0.71 7.39
C GLU A 622 -12.21 -1.38 7.02
N GLN A 623 -11.66 -2.22 7.89
CA GLN A 623 -10.43 -2.99 7.69
C GLN A 623 -10.65 -4.12 6.67
N THR A 624 -11.81 -4.78 6.70
CA THR A 624 -12.19 -5.76 5.67
C THR A 624 -12.34 -5.08 4.31
N ARG A 625 -12.91 -3.86 4.24
CA ARG A 625 -13.02 -3.09 2.99
C ARG A 625 -11.67 -2.62 2.47
N ASP A 626 -10.80 -2.07 3.33
CA ASP A 626 -9.41 -1.68 2.98
C ASP A 626 -8.63 -2.89 2.44
N MET A 627 -8.76 -4.06 3.07
CA MET A 627 -8.12 -5.29 2.60
C MET A 627 -8.69 -5.80 1.26
N LEU A 628 -9.99 -5.68 1.02
CA LEU A 628 -10.58 -5.98 -0.29
C LEU A 628 -10.05 -5.03 -1.38
N GLU A 629 -10.02 -3.72 -1.12
CA GLU A 629 -9.48 -2.72 -2.04
C GLU A 629 -8.02 -3.00 -2.37
N ARG A 630 -7.23 -3.44 -1.38
CA ARG A 630 -5.85 -3.88 -1.57
C ARG A 630 -5.72 -5.13 -2.42
N PHE A 631 -6.59 -6.13 -2.27
CA PHE A 631 -6.57 -7.32 -3.12
C PHE A 631 -7.00 -7.02 -4.55
N VAL A 632 -7.96 -6.11 -4.75
CA VAL A 632 -8.36 -5.61 -6.08
C VAL A 632 -7.18 -4.91 -6.76
N ILE A 633 -6.52 -3.96 -6.08
CA ILE A 633 -5.37 -3.27 -6.68
C ILE A 633 -4.18 -4.21 -6.85
N MET A 634 -3.95 -5.15 -5.92
CA MET A 634 -2.91 -6.16 -6.10
C MET A 634 -3.20 -6.98 -7.36
N ARG A 635 -4.39 -7.59 -7.49
CA ARG A 635 -4.86 -8.37 -8.66
C ARG A 635 -4.55 -7.65 -9.97
N ASP A 636 -4.95 -6.39 -10.08
CA ASP A 636 -4.76 -5.56 -11.27
C ASP A 636 -3.27 -5.23 -11.57
N LEU A 637 -2.36 -5.50 -10.64
CA LEU A 637 -0.91 -5.30 -10.77
C LEU A 637 -0.09 -6.62 -10.78
N ILE A 638 -0.70 -7.80 -10.58
CA ILE A 638 0.05 -9.08 -10.56
C ILE A 638 0.63 -9.37 -11.94
N ASP A 639 -0.08 -9.00 -13.01
CA ASP A 639 0.38 -9.06 -14.42
C ASP A 639 1.73 -8.36 -14.66
N TYR A 640 2.22 -7.55 -13.71
CA TYR A 640 3.48 -6.81 -13.80
C TYR A 640 4.64 -7.42 -12.99
N ASP A 641 4.52 -8.71 -12.61
CA ASP A 641 5.55 -9.48 -11.87
C ASP A 641 5.97 -8.82 -10.54
N LEU A 642 5.00 -8.15 -9.89
CA LEU A 642 5.20 -7.54 -8.58
C LEU A 642 5.28 -8.60 -7.48
N VAL A 643 4.35 -9.55 -7.54
CA VAL A 643 4.16 -10.68 -6.64
C VAL A 643 3.90 -11.91 -7.53
N PRO A 644 4.50 -13.09 -7.28
CA PRO A 644 4.17 -14.28 -8.04
C PRO A 644 2.69 -14.62 -7.92
N TRP A 645 2.00 -14.96 -9.01
CA TRP A 645 0.58 -15.34 -8.99
C TRP A 645 0.26 -16.41 -7.94
N SER A 646 1.17 -17.39 -7.77
CA SER A 646 1.07 -18.43 -6.75
C SER A 646 0.99 -17.89 -5.31
N ASP A 647 1.72 -16.81 -5.03
CA ASP A 647 1.78 -16.19 -3.72
C ASP A 647 0.56 -15.28 -3.49
N ALA A 648 0.07 -14.61 -4.54
CA ALA A 648 -1.19 -13.88 -4.48
C ALA A 648 -2.36 -14.81 -4.11
N VAL A 649 -2.57 -15.91 -4.84
CA VAL A 649 -3.62 -16.92 -4.54
C VAL A 649 -3.46 -17.47 -3.12
N ASP A 650 -2.26 -17.91 -2.73
CA ASP A 650 -2.05 -18.46 -1.38
C ASP A 650 -2.38 -17.41 -0.30
N SER A 651 -1.96 -16.15 -0.47
CA SER A 651 -2.21 -15.08 0.52
C SER A 651 -3.67 -14.63 0.63
N VAL A 652 -4.45 -14.63 -0.46
CA VAL A 652 -5.84 -14.13 -0.50
C VAL A 652 -6.86 -15.21 -0.14
N SER A 653 -6.54 -16.50 -0.37
CA SER A 653 -7.42 -17.64 -0.11
C SER A 653 -8.07 -17.66 1.28
N VAL A 654 -7.29 -17.61 2.36
CA VAL A 654 -7.80 -17.70 3.74
C VAL A 654 -8.63 -16.45 4.12
N PRO A 655 -8.17 -15.21 3.88
CA PRO A 655 -8.95 -14.03 4.20
C PRO A 655 -10.27 -13.93 3.42
N ALA A 656 -10.26 -14.16 2.11
CA ALA A 656 -11.47 -14.10 1.28
C ALA A 656 -12.53 -15.11 1.73
N LEU A 657 -12.13 -16.36 1.95
CA LEU A 657 -13.03 -17.42 2.41
C LEU A 657 -13.53 -17.18 3.85
N SER A 658 -12.72 -16.53 4.70
CA SER A 658 -13.13 -16.16 6.07
C SER A 658 -14.23 -15.11 6.07
N VAL A 659 -14.11 -14.06 5.25
CA VAL A 659 -15.18 -13.04 5.12
C VAL A 659 -16.46 -13.66 4.57
N ARG A 660 -16.37 -14.45 3.50
CA ARG A 660 -17.53 -15.14 2.92
C ARG A 660 -18.20 -16.04 3.97
N THR A 661 -17.45 -16.90 4.64
CA THR A 661 -18.00 -17.79 5.69
C THR A 661 -18.55 -17.00 6.89
N ALA A 662 -17.99 -15.84 7.23
CA ALA A 662 -18.58 -14.98 8.25
C ALA A 662 -19.96 -14.42 7.83
N VAL A 663 -20.06 -13.93 6.61
CA VAL A 663 -21.28 -13.33 6.06
C VAL A 663 -22.37 -14.39 5.79
N ASP A 664 -22.00 -15.57 5.28
CA ASP A 664 -22.94 -16.70 5.10
C ASP A 664 -23.56 -17.12 6.44
N ASN A 665 -22.75 -17.13 7.51
CA ASN A 665 -23.24 -17.38 8.87
C ASN A 665 -24.20 -16.27 9.35
N MET A 666 -23.90 -14.99 9.08
CA MET A 666 -24.80 -13.86 9.37
C MET A 666 -26.12 -13.96 8.60
N GLU A 667 -26.09 -14.36 7.34
CA GLU A 667 -27.28 -14.55 6.51
C GLU A 667 -28.17 -15.69 7.06
N ALA A 668 -27.55 -16.80 7.48
CA ALA A 668 -28.25 -17.93 8.09
C ALA A 668 -28.95 -17.55 9.42
N ILE A 669 -28.33 -16.69 10.23
CA ILE A 669 -28.95 -16.10 11.44
C ILE A 669 -30.20 -15.30 11.06
N VAL A 670 -30.11 -14.39 10.08
CA VAL A 670 -31.23 -13.54 9.66
C VAL A 670 -32.39 -14.37 9.08
N LYS A 671 -32.09 -15.43 8.34
CA LYS A 671 -33.10 -16.38 7.83
C LYS A 671 -33.80 -17.13 8.97
N ARG A 672 -33.05 -17.67 9.93
CA ARG A 672 -33.57 -18.47 11.06
C ARG A 672 -34.23 -17.68 12.17
N ALA A 673 -33.93 -16.39 12.33
CA ALA A 673 -34.54 -15.54 13.37
C ALA A 673 -36.08 -15.48 13.31
N LYS A 674 -36.70 -15.89 12.19
CA LYS A 674 -38.15 -15.91 11.99
C LYS A 674 -38.83 -17.21 12.42
N GLU A 675 -38.08 -18.30 12.56
CA GLU A 675 -38.57 -19.66 12.83
C GLU A 675 -37.57 -20.35 13.78
N ILE A 676 -37.89 -20.41 15.08
CA ILE A 676 -36.96 -20.92 16.10
C ILE A 676 -37.57 -22.10 16.86
N GLU A 677 -37.29 -23.33 16.41
CA GLU A 677 -37.48 -24.54 17.21
C GLU A 677 -36.24 -24.85 18.08
N LYS A 678 -36.29 -25.92 18.89
CA LYS A 678 -35.23 -26.23 19.87
C LYS A 678 -33.91 -26.68 19.22
N SER A 679 -33.97 -27.39 18.09
CA SER A 679 -32.80 -27.76 17.28
C SER A 679 -32.09 -26.52 16.74
N ASP A 680 -32.87 -25.58 16.20
CA ASP A 680 -32.37 -24.48 15.38
C ASP A 680 -31.59 -23.47 16.24
N LYS A 681 -31.89 -23.40 17.55
CA LYS A 681 -31.16 -22.59 18.52
C LYS A 681 -29.68 -22.95 18.61
N ILE A 682 -29.33 -24.24 18.56
CA ILE A 682 -27.93 -24.69 18.62
C ILE A 682 -27.17 -24.17 17.40
N GLU A 683 -27.71 -24.42 16.22
CA GLU A 683 -27.09 -24.01 14.96
C GLU A 683 -27.07 -22.48 14.79
N PHE A 684 -28.10 -21.78 15.28
CA PHE A 684 -28.16 -20.32 15.32
C PHE A 684 -27.05 -19.71 16.18
N ILE A 685 -26.83 -20.24 17.40
CA ILE A 685 -25.78 -19.73 18.30
C ILE A 685 -24.39 -20.04 17.73
N LEU A 686 -24.20 -21.22 17.14
CA LEU A 686 -22.94 -21.57 16.47
C LEU A 686 -22.68 -20.65 15.29
N ASN A 687 -23.65 -20.42 14.40
CA ASN A 687 -23.47 -19.48 13.29
C ASN A 687 -23.15 -18.07 13.80
N MET A 688 -23.76 -17.61 14.90
CA MET A 688 -23.44 -16.33 15.52
C MET A 688 -21.99 -16.26 16.02
N VAL A 689 -21.53 -17.28 16.75
CA VAL A 689 -20.13 -17.35 17.22
C VAL A 689 -19.17 -17.49 16.05
N MET A 690 -19.49 -18.30 15.05
CA MET A 690 -18.64 -18.54 13.88
C MET A 690 -18.50 -17.31 12.99
N GLY A 691 -19.60 -16.58 12.76
CA GLY A 691 -19.59 -15.30 12.04
C GLY A 691 -18.72 -14.26 12.75
N VAL A 692 -18.73 -14.26 14.07
CA VAL A 692 -17.84 -13.45 14.90
C VAL A 692 -16.37 -13.87 14.75
N LEU A 693 -16.06 -15.15 14.97
CA LEU A 693 -14.67 -15.64 15.06
C LEU A 693 -13.86 -15.37 13.78
N PHE A 694 -14.48 -15.53 12.62
CA PHE A 694 -13.83 -15.24 11.34
C PHE A 694 -13.63 -13.74 11.05
N MET A 695 -14.32 -12.85 11.77
CA MET A 695 -14.11 -11.39 11.69
C MET A 695 -13.14 -10.84 12.74
N VAL A 696 -12.84 -11.58 13.82
CA VAL A 696 -11.86 -11.16 14.85
C VAL A 696 -10.49 -10.77 14.27
N PRO A 697 -9.88 -11.50 13.30
CA PRO A 697 -8.54 -11.17 12.80
C PRO A 697 -8.43 -9.78 12.16
N PHE A 698 -9.54 -9.21 11.68
CA PHE A 698 -9.61 -7.89 11.04
C PHE A 698 -9.54 -6.72 12.03
N VAL A 699 -9.83 -6.95 13.31
CA VAL A 699 -9.81 -5.90 14.35
C VAL A 699 -8.39 -5.68 14.90
N GLY A 700 -7.48 -6.64 14.65
CA GLY A 700 -6.06 -6.56 15.03
C GLY A 700 -5.79 -6.59 16.53
N GLN A 701 -4.52 -6.39 16.92
CA GLN A 701 -4.07 -6.42 18.33
C GLN A 701 -4.69 -5.33 19.22
N ALA A 702 -5.33 -4.31 18.63
CA ALA A 702 -6.07 -3.28 19.38
C ALA A 702 -7.33 -3.84 20.07
N ALA A 703 -7.78 -5.03 19.67
CA ALA A 703 -8.82 -5.78 20.36
C ALA A 703 -8.23 -7.05 21.00
N GLU A 704 -7.67 -6.90 22.21
CA GLU A 704 -8.09 -7.83 23.27
C GLU A 704 -9.61 -7.70 23.38
N VAL A 705 -10.31 -8.58 22.70
CA VAL A 705 -11.77 -8.55 22.62
C VAL A 705 -12.31 -8.85 24.01
N ALA A 706 -12.69 -7.78 24.71
CA ALA A 706 -13.48 -7.84 25.92
C ALA A 706 -14.79 -8.59 25.61
N GLY A 707 -14.85 -9.86 26.04
CA GLY A 707 -15.93 -10.81 25.72
C GLY A 707 -15.54 -12.10 24.98
N MET A 708 -14.28 -12.31 24.56
CA MET A 708 -13.86 -13.64 24.05
C MET A 708 -14.00 -14.75 25.11
N ILE A 709 -13.90 -14.40 26.39
CA ILE A 709 -14.29 -15.27 27.49
C ILE A 709 -15.72 -15.78 27.28
N ALA A 710 -16.71 -14.89 27.16
CA ALA A 710 -18.10 -15.27 26.95
C ALA A 710 -18.33 -16.06 25.65
N VAL A 711 -17.56 -15.81 24.58
CA VAL A 711 -17.59 -16.62 23.35
C VAL A 711 -17.14 -18.06 23.63
N ARG A 712 -16.03 -18.24 24.35
CA ARG A 712 -15.52 -19.55 24.79
C ARG A 712 -16.53 -20.27 25.68
N THR A 713 -17.13 -19.55 26.62
CA THR A 713 -18.16 -20.05 27.53
C THR A 713 -19.39 -20.55 26.77
N ILE A 714 -19.91 -19.76 25.82
CA ILE A 714 -21.04 -20.15 24.95
C ILE A 714 -20.73 -21.44 24.19
N LEU A 715 -19.51 -21.59 23.65
CA LEU A 715 -19.11 -22.79 22.93
C LEU A 715 -19.06 -24.04 23.81
N ARG A 716 -18.64 -23.93 25.08
CA ARG A 716 -18.66 -25.06 26.03
C ARG A 716 -20.06 -25.57 26.33
N LEU A 717 -21.09 -24.71 26.27
CA LEU A 717 -22.49 -25.09 26.49
C LEU A 717 -23.12 -25.84 25.30
N ILE A 718 -22.42 -26.00 24.17
CA ILE A 718 -22.97 -26.51 22.90
C ILE A 718 -22.42 -27.92 22.54
N ASP A 719 -22.06 -28.70 23.56
CA ASP A 719 -21.82 -30.15 23.47
C ASP A 719 -20.87 -30.53 22.30
N GLU A 720 -21.19 -31.52 21.45
CA GLU A 720 -20.36 -31.90 20.30
C GLU A 720 -20.14 -30.76 19.28
N ALA A 721 -21.17 -29.95 19.02
CA ALA A 721 -21.12 -28.94 17.98
C ALA A 721 -20.33 -27.68 18.41
N GLY A 722 -20.22 -27.44 19.72
CA GLY A 722 -19.35 -26.45 20.34
C GLY A 722 -17.86 -26.75 20.16
N GLN A 723 -17.47 -28.02 20.01
CA GLN A 723 -16.06 -28.41 19.80
C GLN A 723 -15.49 -27.86 18.49
N ALA A 724 -16.31 -27.77 17.43
CA ALA A 724 -15.89 -27.18 16.16
C ALA A 724 -15.59 -25.68 16.30
N GLY A 725 -16.47 -24.94 16.99
CA GLY A 725 -16.23 -23.53 17.26
C GLY A 725 -15.07 -23.29 18.24
N MET A 726 -14.87 -24.16 19.23
CA MET A 726 -13.71 -24.13 20.13
C MET A 726 -12.39 -24.27 19.37
N ALA A 727 -12.32 -25.19 18.39
CA ALA A 727 -11.11 -25.40 17.61
C ALA A 727 -10.71 -24.16 16.77
N ILE A 728 -11.70 -23.37 16.33
CA ILE A 728 -11.46 -22.12 15.60
C ILE A 728 -11.17 -20.96 16.58
N PHE A 729 -11.85 -20.93 17.73
CA PHE A 729 -11.55 -20.01 18.82
C PHE A 729 -10.07 -20.09 19.25
N ASP A 730 -9.57 -21.31 19.49
CA ASP A 730 -8.18 -21.52 19.93
C ASP A 730 -7.16 -20.99 18.90
N ILE A 731 -7.41 -21.18 17.60
CA ILE A 731 -6.55 -20.65 16.53
C ILE A 731 -6.61 -19.12 16.44
N VAL A 732 -7.80 -18.52 16.53
CA VAL A 732 -7.98 -17.06 16.55
C VAL A 732 -7.30 -16.43 17.77
N GLN A 733 -7.16 -17.17 18.87
CA GLN A 733 -6.43 -16.75 20.08
C GLN A 733 -4.93 -17.13 20.08
N HIS A 734 -4.41 -17.72 19.01
CA HIS A 734 -2.99 -18.05 18.88
C HIS A 734 -2.35 -17.17 17.79
N PRO A 735 -1.65 -16.08 18.15
CA PRO A 735 -1.10 -15.12 17.18
C PRO A 735 -0.03 -15.76 16.28
N ASP A 736 0.68 -16.77 16.79
CA ASP A 736 1.69 -17.54 16.06
C ASP A 736 1.08 -18.68 15.18
N SER A 737 -0.25 -18.82 15.14
CA SER A 737 -0.89 -19.76 14.20
C SER A 737 -0.71 -19.28 12.76
N ALA A 738 -0.68 -20.21 11.80
CA ALA A 738 -0.56 -19.86 10.39
C ALA A 738 -1.76 -19.01 9.92
N PHE A 739 -2.96 -19.31 10.45
CA PHE A 739 -4.16 -18.53 10.19
C PHE A 739 -4.00 -17.07 10.66
N MET A 740 -3.67 -16.84 11.93
CA MET A 740 -3.48 -15.47 12.43
C MET A 740 -2.31 -14.76 11.78
N THR A 741 -1.23 -15.47 11.45
CA THR A 741 -0.06 -14.91 10.75
C THR A 741 -0.44 -14.32 9.39
N ILE A 742 -1.33 -14.96 8.62
CA ILE A 742 -1.83 -14.40 7.34
C ILE A 742 -2.51 -13.04 7.58
N PHE A 743 -3.41 -12.96 8.55
CA PHE A 743 -4.11 -11.69 8.84
C PHE A 743 -3.20 -10.64 9.45
N THR A 744 -2.35 -10.96 10.44
CA THR A 744 -1.43 -9.96 11.02
C THR A 744 -0.37 -9.50 10.02
N THR A 745 -0.08 -10.31 9.00
CA THR A 745 0.76 -9.91 7.87
C THR A 745 0.01 -9.00 6.91
N LEU A 746 -1.27 -9.21 6.61
CA LEU A 746 -2.03 -8.43 5.60
C LEU A 746 -2.81 -7.23 6.15
N VAL A 747 -3.19 -7.24 7.43
CA VAL A 747 -3.96 -6.20 8.13
C VAL A 747 -3.01 -5.15 8.69
N GLY A 748 -3.11 -3.92 8.18
CA GLY A 748 -2.34 -2.77 8.67
C GLY A 748 -0.88 -2.69 8.18
N SER A 749 -0.41 -3.68 7.44
CA SER A 749 0.84 -3.63 6.68
C SER A 749 0.72 -2.76 5.43
N ASP A 750 1.81 -2.63 4.68
CA ASP A 750 1.81 -2.01 3.35
C ASP A 750 1.64 -3.09 2.27
N LEU A 751 1.39 -2.71 1.01
CA LEU A 751 1.28 -3.67 -0.10
C LEU A 751 2.65 -4.27 -0.53
N ALA A 752 3.59 -4.37 0.41
CA ALA A 752 4.98 -4.72 0.12
C ALA A 752 5.08 -6.15 -0.44
N ARG A 753 6.04 -6.35 -1.35
CA ARG A 753 6.23 -7.65 -2.01
C ARG A 753 6.55 -8.76 -0.99
N SER A 754 7.27 -8.40 0.08
CA SER A 754 7.52 -9.24 1.25
C SER A 754 6.23 -9.70 1.93
N THR A 755 5.28 -8.80 2.13
CA THR A 755 4.00 -9.06 2.81
C THR A 755 3.18 -10.17 2.16
N PHE A 756 2.96 -10.13 0.85
CA PHE A 756 2.19 -11.18 0.14
C PHE A 756 2.93 -12.52 0.15
N LYS A 757 4.24 -12.49 -0.04
CA LYS A 757 5.10 -13.67 0.03
C LYS A 757 5.08 -14.33 1.42
N ASP A 758 5.12 -13.54 2.49
CA ASP A 758 5.15 -14.03 3.86
C ASP A 758 3.76 -14.58 4.28
N ALA A 759 2.67 -13.92 3.86
CA ALA A 759 1.31 -14.45 4.00
C ALA A 759 1.12 -15.76 3.21
N ALA A 760 1.65 -15.85 1.99
CA ALA A 760 1.65 -17.07 1.20
C ALA A 760 2.51 -18.19 1.83
N ALA A 761 3.64 -17.86 2.44
CA ALA A 761 4.45 -18.80 3.20
C ALA A 761 3.67 -19.37 4.39
N ALA A 762 3.07 -18.50 5.22
CA ALA A 762 2.22 -18.91 6.34
C ALA A 762 1.05 -19.81 5.87
N ARG A 763 0.39 -19.44 4.77
CA ARG A 763 -0.67 -20.27 4.15
C ARG A 763 -0.18 -21.68 3.80
N ARG A 764 1.02 -21.80 3.23
CA ARG A 764 1.61 -23.07 2.79
C ARG A 764 2.18 -23.90 3.95
N GLU A 765 2.58 -23.26 5.04
CA GLU A 765 3.07 -23.91 6.26
C GLU A 765 1.95 -24.36 7.21
N MET A 766 0.71 -23.88 7.00
CA MET A 766 -0.46 -24.24 7.79
C MET A 766 -0.63 -25.76 7.95
N SER A 767 -0.67 -26.22 9.19
CA SER A 767 -0.69 -27.64 9.52
C SER A 767 -2.01 -28.30 9.12
N ARG A 768 -1.98 -29.63 8.94
CA ARG A 768 -3.22 -30.43 8.80
C ARG A 768 -4.14 -30.30 10.02
N GLY A 769 -3.59 -30.01 11.20
CA GLY A 769 -4.35 -29.74 12.40
C GLY A 769 -5.19 -28.47 12.23
N GLU A 770 -4.54 -27.36 11.91
CA GLU A 770 -5.19 -26.06 11.65
C GLU A 770 -6.20 -26.16 10.50
N LEU A 771 -5.83 -26.74 9.35
CA LEU A 771 -6.76 -26.91 8.22
C LEU A 771 -8.02 -27.69 8.61
N ASN A 772 -7.93 -28.70 9.48
CA ASN A 772 -9.09 -29.46 9.94
C ASN A 772 -10.04 -28.66 10.83
N THR A 773 -9.58 -27.60 11.49
CA THR A 773 -10.45 -26.75 12.31
C THR A 773 -11.32 -25.81 11.49
N LEU A 774 -10.83 -25.31 10.34
CA LEU A 774 -11.44 -24.21 9.57
C LEU A 774 -12.82 -24.54 8.94
N GLY A 775 -13.36 -25.74 9.18
CA GLY A 775 -14.72 -26.12 8.81
C GLY A 775 -14.99 -25.97 7.30
N PRO A 776 -15.99 -25.18 6.87
CA PRO A 776 -16.31 -24.99 5.45
C PRO A 776 -15.14 -24.46 4.62
N ILE A 777 -14.30 -23.56 5.19
CA ILE A 777 -13.16 -22.95 4.49
C ILE A 777 -12.17 -24.01 4.01
N LYS A 778 -11.94 -25.05 4.82
CA LYS A 778 -11.05 -26.16 4.46
C LYS A 778 -11.41 -26.76 3.10
N LYS A 779 -12.70 -27.00 2.85
CA LYS A 779 -13.17 -27.63 1.61
C LYS A 779 -12.78 -26.79 0.41
N ASP A 780 -12.96 -25.48 0.47
CA ASP A 780 -12.60 -24.58 -0.63
C ASP A 780 -11.07 -24.39 -0.76
N LEU A 781 -10.32 -24.42 0.34
CA LEU A 781 -8.85 -24.47 0.30
C LEU A 781 -8.31 -25.76 -0.34
N GLU A 782 -8.95 -26.91 -0.07
CA GLU A 782 -8.66 -28.18 -0.73
C GLU A 782 -9.07 -28.16 -2.22
N ARG A 783 -10.15 -27.46 -2.58
CA ARG A 783 -10.56 -27.23 -3.97
C ARG A 783 -9.57 -26.35 -4.73
N ILE A 784 -9.17 -25.20 -4.20
CA ILE A 784 -8.12 -24.34 -4.77
C ILE A 784 -6.84 -25.16 -5.00
N SER A 785 -6.44 -25.95 -4.00
CA SER A 785 -5.28 -26.86 -4.11
C SER A 785 -5.47 -27.96 -5.18
N GLY A 786 -6.68 -28.51 -5.30
CA GLY A 786 -7.06 -29.53 -6.27
C GLY A 786 -7.12 -28.99 -7.70
N VAL A 787 -7.64 -27.79 -7.88
CA VAL A 787 -7.62 -27.02 -9.13
C VAL A 787 -6.18 -26.81 -9.60
N ARG A 788 -5.31 -26.31 -8.73
CA ARG A 788 -3.86 -26.13 -9.02
C ARG A 788 -3.13 -27.46 -9.29
N GLY A 789 -3.58 -28.56 -8.67
CA GLY A 789 -3.00 -29.90 -8.85
C GLY A 789 -3.57 -30.71 -10.02
N GLY A 790 -4.73 -30.31 -10.56
CA GLY A 790 -5.46 -31.05 -11.60
C GLY A 790 -4.88 -30.87 -13.01
N ILE A 791 -4.08 -29.82 -13.21
CA ILE A 791 -3.42 -29.55 -14.49
C ILE A 791 -2.02 -30.20 -14.49
N CYS A 792 -1.76 -31.06 -15.48
CA CYS A 792 -0.45 -31.67 -15.67
C CYS A 792 0.63 -30.59 -15.87
N LYS A 793 1.70 -30.65 -15.07
CA LYS A 793 2.93 -29.91 -15.36
C LYS A 793 3.50 -30.41 -16.69
N ILE A 794 3.54 -29.53 -17.70
CA ILE A 794 4.23 -29.71 -18.98
C ILE A 794 5.68 -29.27 -18.82
#